data_AF-A0A0Q8B219-F1
#
_entry.id   AF-A0A0Q8B219-F1
#
_cell.length_a   1.000
_cell.length_b   1.000
_cell.length_c   1.000
_cell.angle_alpha   90.00
_cell.angle_beta   90.00
_cell.angle_gamma   90.00
#
_symmetry.space_group_name_H-M   'P 1'
#
loop_
_entity.id
_entity.type
_entity.pdbx_description
1 polymer ?
#
loop_
_entity_poly.entity_id
_entity_poly.type
_entity_poly.pdbx_seq_one_letter_code
_entity_poly.pdbx_strand_id
1 'polypeptide(L)'
;MRNQVMIRPRQQFLADDAGNMQAYTRASFDEAFRATVGASKRFYGFLTEKTGPAEIKVASGLLYASGPIHGRDVAVNIDMIGNLPVAAQKMAVVVAWAVETETDIERRNFRTDVTTNAVEPQDVAMRRARVANVDVVYGQESANPQVPPIDPGYVHIATVTLSTTGVELVEMNEAARLKSIQDIFSLATQIDLWRQIAEPLISTIRTDIAALADKLRASASSNTLEQLLYDVALLKDTVGIDEDAVSYGADRYLNLDKMDLTHGASDCRVEEGIRPNWDNITEQALQLFNPLDPVAIVDQATGQLLPKYTEEARIRVEGFAGDIALNQYASQAITLTQRSVTRTRIRYGQSMNVCTNAQWWRSGQYDPASGIFRRAGEVWEVAEADRPNAVINHRMVRVTQFWTDSWQEPYWDATPTETVINGAVIGQTMLDAQGGWYLGSDFAFTQIAADGAVTMAVCEVTAGAPDVTKVIASVTKQPADLKPYPQWTRFGIPPIYRERGKRYATVLISQGSHHVALADNNAYLNGSLFYSSDGGWFTGDLTRDLLFRAIYARFTNPRAVIELTPVSLAGGITDLDFLYESIAPEGTSIDWEIQPEGQAVWSRLVGGEGQSLLYNKPALVKIRAVFNGTSDVQPMLKLTNSRLRATRSKSGFTGVSEEITLPAAANTVTVTSYLGYFHAPDHTAAIKLVTGAGDVTASVVEDRVAEIGIRRKATFNLGAPITQFRIKHVGTAVSDRDLFQINETVWNSY
;
A
#
# COMPACT_ATOMS: atom_id res chain seq x y z
N MET A 1 31.79 34.60 -46.16
CA MET A 1 32.86 33.59 -46.17
C MET A 1 33.95 34.07 -45.24
N ARG A 2 34.49 33.19 -44.37
CA ARG A 2 35.54 33.56 -43.40
C ARG A 2 36.93 33.63 -44.02
N ASN A 3 37.21 32.75 -45.00
CA ASN A 3 38.45 32.71 -45.75
C ASN A 3 38.19 33.06 -47.21
N GLN A 4 39.08 33.85 -47.82
CA GLN A 4 38.99 34.28 -49.21
C GLN A 4 40.24 33.86 -49.97
N VAL A 5 40.07 33.25 -51.14
CA VAL A 5 41.17 33.02 -52.08
C VAL A 5 41.50 34.34 -52.78
N MET A 6 42.73 34.83 -52.59
CA MET A 6 43.17 36.08 -53.22
C MET A 6 43.70 35.80 -54.62
N ILE A 7 42.98 36.27 -55.65
CA ILE A 7 43.41 36.19 -57.05
C ILE A 7 43.94 37.55 -57.48
N ARG A 8 45.19 37.59 -57.96
CA ARG A 8 45.86 38.83 -58.38
C ARG A 8 45.90 38.98 -59.90
N PRO A 9 45.99 40.20 -60.43
CA PRO A 9 46.22 40.42 -61.86
C PRO A 9 47.50 39.71 -62.33
N ARG A 10 47.43 38.99 -63.45
CA ARG A 10 48.52 38.19 -64.07
C ARG A 10 48.96 36.92 -63.33
N GLN A 11 48.21 36.46 -62.32
CA GLN A 11 48.45 35.17 -61.66
C GLN A 11 47.91 33.99 -62.50
N GLN A 12 48.61 32.86 -62.51
CA GLN A 12 48.08 31.60 -63.06
C GLN A 12 47.04 31.03 -62.09
N PHE A 13 45.82 30.85 -62.58
CA PHE A 13 44.72 30.25 -61.81
C PHE A 13 44.82 28.72 -61.86
N LEU A 14 45.01 28.09 -60.70
CA LEU A 14 45.10 26.63 -60.58
C LEU A 14 43.72 26.04 -60.26
N ALA A 15 43.51 24.76 -60.58
CA ALA A 15 42.28 24.05 -60.23
C ALA A 15 42.04 24.05 -58.70
N ASP A 16 43.11 23.98 -57.92
CA ASP A 16 43.07 24.06 -56.46
C ASP A 16 42.56 25.41 -55.95
N ASP A 17 42.79 26.51 -56.68
CA ASP A 17 42.24 27.83 -56.31
C ASP A 17 40.71 27.81 -56.40
N ALA A 18 40.15 27.17 -57.44
CA ALA A 18 38.71 26.95 -57.59
C ALA A 18 38.15 25.99 -56.53
N GLY A 19 38.85 24.89 -56.25
CA GLY A 19 38.48 23.93 -55.22
C GLY A 19 38.47 24.55 -53.81
N ASN A 20 39.47 25.36 -53.50
CA ASN A 20 39.58 26.09 -52.23
C ASN A 20 38.47 27.14 -52.07
N MET A 21 38.09 27.86 -53.14
CA MET A 21 36.93 28.76 -53.09
C MET A 21 35.65 28.02 -52.71
N GLN A 22 35.40 26.85 -53.29
CA GLN A 22 34.22 26.03 -52.95
C GLN A 22 34.32 25.47 -51.52
N ALA A 23 35.48 24.96 -51.12
CA ALA A 23 35.70 24.39 -49.79
C ALA A 23 35.54 25.43 -48.67
N TYR A 24 36.10 26.64 -48.84
CA TYR A 24 35.98 27.72 -47.86
C TYR A 24 34.55 28.26 -47.75
N THR A 25 33.83 28.30 -48.87
CA THR A 25 32.39 28.63 -48.87
C THR A 25 31.60 27.62 -48.06
N ARG A 26 31.78 26.33 -48.37
CA ARG A 26 31.10 25.22 -47.70
C ARG A 26 31.41 25.16 -46.21
N ALA A 27 32.68 25.28 -45.84
CA ALA A 27 33.10 25.30 -44.44
C ALA A 27 32.51 26.50 -43.67
N SER A 28 32.43 27.68 -44.30
CA SER A 28 31.82 28.87 -43.68
C SER A 28 30.33 28.65 -43.38
N PHE A 29 29.58 28.00 -44.28
CA PHE A 29 28.18 27.67 -44.04
C PHE A 29 28.02 26.59 -42.97
N ASP A 30 28.80 25.51 -43.03
CA ASP A 30 28.75 24.44 -42.03
C ASP A 30 29.07 24.96 -40.61
N GLU A 31 30.03 25.89 -40.48
CA GLU A 31 30.37 26.54 -39.21
C GLU A 31 29.23 27.46 -38.73
N ALA A 32 28.65 28.27 -39.61
CA ALA A 32 27.54 29.16 -39.27
C ALA A 32 26.31 28.37 -38.76
N PHE A 33 25.97 27.26 -39.42
CA PHE A 33 24.87 26.40 -38.99
C PHE A 33 25.19 25.65 -37.70
N ARG A 34 26.43 25.15 -37.53
CA ARG A 34 26.87 24.54 -36.27
C ARG A 34 26.77 25.50 -35.09
N ALA A 35 27.16 26.76 -35.27
CA ALA A 35 27.07 27.78 -34.22
C ALA A 35 25.62 28.14 -33.87
N THR A 36 24.70 28.06 -34.83
CA THR A 36 23.29 28.46 -34.64
C THR A 36 22.42 27.32 -34.10
N VAL A 37 22.61 26.09 -34.58
CA VAL A 37 21.76 24.93 -34.27
C VAL A 37 22.36 24.05 -33.16
N GLY A 38 23.66 24.19 -32.88
CA GLY A 38 24.39 23.40 -31.89
C GLY A 38 24.87 22.04 -32.43
N ALA A 39 25.33 21.17 -31.53
CA ALA A 39 25.84 19.84 -31.87
C ALA A 39 24.74 18.77 -32.06
N SER A 40 23.49 19.11 -31.76
CA SER A 40 22.35 18.19 -31.89
C SER A 40 21.94 18.04 -33.35
N LYS A 41 21.60 16.82 -33.77
CA LYS A 41 21.03 16.56 -35.09
C LYS A 41 19.58 17.05 -35.14
N ARG A 42 19.21 17.77 -36.20
CA ARG A 42 17.87 18.36 -36.37
C ARG A 42 17.39 18.14 -37.80
N PHE A 43 16.09 18.30 -38.03
CA PHE A 43 15.52 18.26 -39.38
C PHE A 43 14.61 19.45 -39.66
N TYR A 44 14.46 19.82 -40.92
CA TYR A 44 13.49 20.80 -41.40
C TYR A 44 12.76 20.22 -42.62
N GLY A 45 11.43 20.32 -42.67
CA GLY A 45 10.63 19.63 -43.67
C GLY A 45 10.38 18.17 -43.28
N PHE A 46 10.49 17.24 -44.24
CA PHE A 46 10.17 15.81 -44.06
C PHE A 46 8.80 15.55 -43.43
N LEU A 47 7.80 16.38 -43.79
CA LEU A 47 6.43 16.16 -43.37
C LEU A 47 6.00 14.77 -43.81
N THR A 48 5.62 13.95 -42.83
CA THR A 48 5.20 12.58 -43.04
C THR A 48 3.69 12.55 -42.91
N GLU A 49 3.02 12.14 -43.99
CA GLU A 49 1.56 12.10 -44.06
C GLU A 49 1.10 10.75 -44.62
N LYS A 50 -0.07 10.29 -44.17
CA LYS A 50 -0.73 9.09 -44.69
C LYS A 50 -1.33 9.40 -46.07
N THR A 51 -0.90 8.68 -47.10
CA THR A 51 -1.41 8.84 -48.47
C THR A 51 -2.29 7.69 -48.94
N GLY A 52 -2.21 6.54 -48.28
CA GLY A 52 -3.06 5.37 -48.54
C GLY A 52 -3.31 4.54 -47.28
N PRO A 53 -4.09 3.44 -47.35
CA PRO A 53 -4.37 2.56 -46.21
C PRO A 53 -3.09 2.03 -45.54
N ALA A 54 -2.07 1.69 -46.32
CA ALA A 54 -0.78 1.19 -45.84
C ALA A 54 0.41 1.90 -46.51
N GLU A 55 0.24 3.18 -46.88
CA GLU A 55 1.27 3.98 -47.53
C GLU A 55 1.42 5.33 -46.82
N ILE A 56 2.68 5.71 -46.56
CA ILE A 56 3.04 7.04 -46.07
C ILE A 56 3.87 7.76 -47.13
N LYS A 57 3.77 9.09 -47.14
CA LYS A 57 4.61 9.97 -47.95
C LYS A 57 5.42 10.87 -47.05
N VAL A 58 6.73 10.84 -47.24
CA VAL A 58 7.68 11.76 -46.61
C VAL A 58 8.05 12.82 -47.62
N ALA A 59 7.73 14.09 -47.32
CA ALA A 59 8.03 15.22 -48.18
C ALA A 59 9.55 15.50 -48.30
N SER A 60 9.93 16.39 -49.21
CA SER A 60 11.29 16.91 -49.29
C SER A 60 11.70 17.61 -47.99
N GLY A 61 13.01 17.63 -47.71
CA GLY A 61 13.50 18.14 -46.44
C GLY A 61 15.01 18.27 -46.36
N LEU A 62 15.45 18.92 -45.29
CA LEU A 62 16.85 19.16 -44.95
C LEU A 62 17.17 18.49 -43.61
N LEU A 63 18.27 17.75 -43.59
CA LEU A 63 18.81 17.09 -42.41
C LEU A 63 20.08 17.84 -41.97
N TYR A 64 20.13 18.23 -40.71
CA TYR A 64 21.28 18.88 -40.09
C TYR A 64 22.01 17.86 -39.21
N ALA A 65 23.24 17.52 -39.59
CA ALA A 65 24.06 16.53 -38.91
C ALA A 65 25.37 17.16 -38.43
N SER A 66 25.36 17.81 -37.27
CA SER A 66 26.54 18.38 -36.62
C SER A 66 27.28 19.47 -37.46
N GLY A 67 26.51 20.29 -38.18
CA GLY A 67 26.98 21.40 -39.02
C GLY A 67 26.59 21.24 -40.49
N PRO A 68 27.08 20.20 -41.18
CA PRO A 68 26.67 19.87 -42.55
C PRO A 68 25.16 19.76 -42.75
N ILE A 69 24.69 20.37 -43.85
CA ILE A 69 23.33 20.24 -44.35
C ILE A 69 23.28 19.17 -45.43
N HIS A 70 22.36 18.22 -45.26
CA HIS A 70 22.06 17.16 -46.22
C HIS A 70 20.63 17.35 -46.74
N GLY A 71 20.48 17.45 -48.05
CA GLY A 71 19.19 17.73 -48.67
C GLY A 71 18.57 16.48 -49.27
N ARG A 72 17.24 16.45 -49.27
CA ARG A 72 16.46 15.57 -50.13
C ARG A 72 15.39 16.39 -50.83
N ASP A 73 15.54 16.54 -52.14
CA ASP A 73 14.69 17.44 -52.93
C ASP A 73 13.40 16.76 -53.43
N VAL A 74 13.30 15.43 -53.32
CA VAL A 74 12.17 14.63 -53.83
C VAL A 74 11.50 13.86 -52.70
N ALA A 75 10.17 13.91 -52.67
CA ALA A 75 9.36 13.16 -51.72
C ALA A 75 9.49 11.63 -51.93
N VAL A 76 9.36 10.87 -50.84
CA VAL A 76 9.44 9.40 -50.86
C VAL A 76 8.12 8.84 -50.42
N ASN A 77 7.57 7.94 -51.23
CA ASN A 77 6.45 7.11 -50.82
C ASN A 77 7.01 5.80 -50.28
N ILE A 78 6.55 5.39 -49.10
CA ILE A 78 6.98 4.17 -48.43
C ILE A 78 5.75 3.29 -48.25
N ASP A 79 5.78 2.12 -48.88
CA ASP A 79 4.76 1.08 -48.76
C ASP A 79 5.03 0.24 -47.50
N MET A 80 4.00 0.10 -46.68
CA MET A 80 4.02 -0.62 -45.40
C MET A 80 3.20 -1.90 -45.43
N ILE A 81 2.61 -2.29 -46.57
CA ILE A 81 1.75 -3.48 -46.70
C ILE A 81 2.46 -4.75 -46.21
N GLY A 82 3.73 -4.93 -46.57
CA GLY A 82 4.51 -6.12 -46.16
C GLY A 82 4.87 -6.17 -44.67
N ASN A 83 4.59 -5.12 -43.89
CA ASN A 83 4.98 -4.98 -42.50
C ASN A 83 3.80 -4.73 -41.54
N LEU A 84 2.56 -4.90 -42.01
CA LEU A 84 1.37 -4.79 -41.16
C LEU A 84 1.33 -5.91 -40.11
N PRO A 85 0.93 -5.60 -38.86
CA PRO A 85 0.77 -6.60 -37.80
C PRO A 85 -0.40 -7.55 -38.07
N VAL A 86 -0.37 -8.74 -37.48
CA VAL A 86 -1.37 -9.81 -37.76
C VAL A 86 -2.52 -9.81 -36.75
N ALA A 87 -2.24 -9.53 -35.47
CA ALA A 87 -3.18 -9.66 -34.36
C ALA A 87 -3.32 -8.41 -33.49
N ALA A 88 -2.30 -7.57 -33.36
CA ALA A 88 -2.26 -6.38 -32.49
C ALA A 88 -1.74 -5.13 -33.23
N GLN A 89 -1.21 -4.15 -32.49
CA GLN A 89 -0.62 -2.93 -33.05
C GLN A 89 0.91 -3.00 -33.08
N LYS A 90 1.51 -2.17 -33.93
CA LYS A 90 2.97 -2.06 -34.09
C LYS A 90 3.35 -0.61 -34.38
N MET A 91 4.40 -0.11 -33.72
CA MET A 91 4.96 1.21 -34.04
C MET A 91 6.10 1.08 -35.05
N ALA A 92 6.15 2.01 -36.00
CA ALA A 92 7.20 2.18 -36.98
C ALA A 92 7.73 3.61 -36.91
N VAL A 93 9.04 3.80 -37.08
CA VAL A 93 9.69 5.11 -36.95
C VAL A 93 10.30 5.48 -38.29
N VAL A 94 9.90 6.63 -38.81
CA VAL A 94 10.55 7.26 -39.97
C VAL A 94 11.84 7.91 -39.50
N VAL A 95 12.95 7.48 -40.09
CA VAL A 95 14.29 7.94 -39.77
C VAL A 95 14.97 8.55 -40.98
N ALA A 96 15.87 9.51 -40.75
CA ALA A 96 16.77 10.01 -41.78
C ALA A 96 18.24 9.97 -41.37
N TRP A 97 19.11 9.78 -42.36
CA TRP A 97 20.56 9.81 -42.17
C TRP A 97 21.29 10.49 -43.32
N ALA A 98 22.49 10.96 -42.99
CA ALA A 98 23.35 11.73 -43.88
C ALA A 98 24.29 10.82 -44.67
N VAL A 99 24.35 11.01 -45.98
CA VAL A 99 25.34 10.40 -46.87
C VAL A 99 25.92 11.47 -47.80
N GLU A 100 27.20 11.34 -48.16
CA GLU A 100 27.79 12.08 -49.27
C GLU A 100 27.95 11.14 -50.46
N THR A 101 27.44 11.55 -51.62
CA THR A 101 27.47 10.73 -52.84
C THR A 101 28.01 11.56 -53.99
N GLU A 102 28.88 10.96 -54.79
CA GLU A 102 29.30 11.51 -56.07
C GLU A 102 28.31 11.08 -57.16
N THR A 103 27.77 12.06 -57.86
CA THR A 103 26.65 11.98 -58.80
C THR A 103 27.03 12.75 -60.06
N ASP A 104 26.20 12.68 -61.09
CA ASP A 104 26.42 13.40 -62.36
C ASP A 104 27.67 12.92 -63.10
N ILE A 105 27.65 11.65 -63.54
CA ILE A 105 28.75 11.03 -64.26
C ILE A 105 28.77 11.58 -65.69
N GLU A 106 29.84 12.27 -66.04
CA GLU A 106 30.04 12.82 -67.37
C GLU A 106 31.41 12.38 -67.93
N ARG A 107 31.49 12.26 -69.25
CA ARG A 107 32.74 11.90 -69.93
C ARG A 107 33.62 13.13 -70.11
N ARG A 108 34.82 13.11 -69.53
CA ARG A 108 35.79 14.23 -69.56
C ARG A 108 37.12 13.79 -70.16
N ASN A 109 37.73 14.66 -70.96
CA ASN A 109 39.04 14.41 -71.57
C ASN A 109 40.14 14.86 -70.59
N PHE A 110 40.98 13.93 -70.14
CA PHE A 110 42.15 14.20 -69.32
C PHE A 110 43.40 14.21 -70.18
N ARG A 111 44.31 15.17 -69.93
CA ARG A 111 45.58 15.23 -70.65
C ARG A 111 46.56 14.22 -70.04
N THR A 112 47.02 13.26 -70.84
CA THR A 112 47.92 12.19 -70.39
C THR A 112 49.41 12.53 -70.58
N ASP A 113 49.73 13.46 -71.48
CA ASP A 113 51.10 13.94 -71.72
C ASP A 113 51.14 15.46 -71.89
N VAL A 114 51.97 16.12 -71.07
CA VAL A 114 52.09 17.58 -70.97
C VAL A 114 52.84 18.18 -72.16
N THR A 115 53.65 17.39 -72.87
CA THR A 115 54.54 17.87 -73.95
C THR A 115 53.88 17.76 -75.33
N THR A 116 53.06 16.74 -75.54
CA THR A 116 52.36 16.46 -76.82
C THR A 116 50.89 16.89 -76.83
N ASN A 117 50.33 17.28 -75.68
CA ASN A 117 48.91 17.58 -75.48
C ASN A 117 47.95 16.43 -75.88
N ALA A 118 48.39 15.18 -75.79
CA ALA A 118 47.51 14.02 -75.96
C ALA A 118 46.45 13.95 -74.84
N VAL A 119 45.19 13.63 -75.20
CA VAL A 119 44.06 13.56 -74.27
C VAL A 119 43.35 12.21 -74.34
N GLU A 120 42.89 11.69 -73.19
CA GLU A 120 42.12 10.46 -73.05
C GLU A 120 40.77 10.73 -72.36
N PRO A 121 39.64 10.28 -72.92
CA PRO A 121 38.32 10.44 -72.30
C PRO A 121 38.08 9.42 -71.18
N GLN A 122 37.75 9.89 -69.97
CA GLN A 122 37.35 9.08 -68.81
C GLN A 122 35.97 9.52 -68.30
N ASP A 123 35.18 8.57 -67.81
CA ASP A 123 33.89 8.85 -67.16
C ASP A 123 34.13 9.20 -65.69
N VAL A 124 33.78 10.42 -65.29
CA VAL A 124 34.05 10.94 -63.94
C VAL A 124 32.80 11.61 -63.38
N ALA A 125 32.54 11.39 -62.09
CA ALA A 125 31.47 12.07 -61.39
C ALA A 125 31.80 13.55 -61.20
N MET A 126 30.94 14.44 -61.70
CA MET A 126 31.17 15.88 -61.72
C MET A 126 30.53 16.61 -60.53
N ARG A 127 29.71 15.92 -59.72
CA ARG A 127 28.99 16.53 -58.60
C ARG A 127 29.04 15.68 -57.33
N ARG A 128 29.63 16.23 -56.26
CA ARG A 128 29.49 15.67 -54.90
C ARG A 128 28.30 16.29 -54.18
N ALA A 129 27.27 15.50 -53.91
CA ALA A 129 26.05 15.93 -53.23
C ALA A 129 25.98 15.41 -51.79
N ARG A 130 25.50 16.24 -50.87
CA ARG A 130 25.12 15.84 -49.51
C ARG A 130 23.65 15.46 -49.51
N VAL A 131 23.38 14.16 -49.45
CA VAL A 131 22.03 13.61 -49.58
C VAL A 131 21.53 13.16 -48.22
N ALA A 132 20.26 13.45 -47.94
CA ALA A 132 19.53 12.84 -46.84
C ALA A 132 18.74 11.63 -47.35
N ASN A 133 19.02 10.48 -46.77
CA ASN A 133 18.24 9.26 -47.00
C ASN A 133 17.18 9.13 -45.92
N VAL A 134 16.05 8.53 -46.30
CA VAL A 134 14.90 8.32 -45.44
C VAL A 134 14.50 6.85 -45.56
N ASP A 135 14.23 6.21 -44.42
CA ASP A 135 13.72 4.85 -44.35
C ASP A 135 12.90 4.67 -43.07
N VAL A 136 12.32 3.47 -42.88
CA VAL A 136 11.48 3.13 -41.73
C VAL A 136 12.11 2.01 -40.92
N VAL A 137 12.19 2.23 -39.61
CA VAL A 137 12.54 1.19 -38.63
C VAL A 137 11.27 0.65 -38.00
N TYR A 138 11.07 -0.66 -38.12
CA TYR A 138 9.87 -1.33 -37.65
C TYR A 138 10.05 -1.93 -36.24
N GLY A 139 9.09 -1.71 -35.35
CA GLY A 139 9.06 -2.30 -34.00
C GLY A 139 8.47 -3.70 -33.94
N GLN A 140 8.30 -4.20 -32.71
CA GLN A 140 7.65 -5.48 -32.44
C GLN A 140 6.14 -5.29 -32.25
N GLU A 141 5.37 -6.32 -32.62
CA GLU A 141 3.93 -6.35 -32.43
C GLU A 141 3.59 -6.58 -30.95
N SER A 142 2.68 -5.77 -30.40
CA SER A 142 2.27 -5.84 -28.98
C SER A 142 0.89 -5.21 -28.77
N ALA A 143 0.20 -5.62 -27.71
CA ALA A 143 -1.05 -4.97 -27.26
C ALA A 143 -0.81 -3.54 -26.70
N ASN A 144 0.44 -3.23 -26.31
CA ASN A 144 0.89 -1.89 -25.97
C ASN A 144 2.19 -1.59 -26.74
N PRO A 145 2.09 -1.17 -28.01
CA PRO A 145 3.25 -1.03 -28.90
C PRO A 145 4.20 0.06 -28.37
N GLN A 146 5.50 -0.24 -28.40
CA GLN A 146 6.55 0.68 -27.97
C GLN A 146 7.35 1.16 -29.19
N VAL A 147 7.90 2.37 -29.10
CA VAL A 147 8.77 2.93 -30.14
C VAL A 147 10.04 2.08 -30.23
N PRO A 148 10.42 1.57 -31.43
CA PRO A 148 11.64 0.80 -31.60
C PRO A 148 12.90 1.60 -31.27
N PRO A 149 13.98 0.95 -30.80
CA PRO A 149 15.26 1.63 -30.57
C PRO A 149 15.82 2.16 -31.90
N ILE A 150 16.25 3.41 -31.90
CA ILE A 150 16.81 4.10 -33.07
C ILE A 150 18.32 4.20 -32.89
N ASP A 151 19.07 3.85 -33.93
CA ASP A 151 20.54 4.00 -33.93
C ASP A 151 20.93 5.48 -33.72
N PRO A 152 21.92 5.80 -32.87
CA PRO A 152 22.42 7.17 -32.69
C PRO A 152 22.85 7.89 -33.99
N GLY A 153 23.16 7.13 -35.04
CA GLY A 153 23.42 7.60 -36.40
C GLY A 153 22.21 8.27 -37.07
N TYR A 154 21.00 7.87 -36.72
CA TYR A 154 19.75 8.29 -37.35
C TYR A 154 19.05 9.43 -36.61
N VAL A 155 18.22 10.18 -37.33
CA VAL A 155 17.36 11.22 -36.78
C VAL A 155 15.91 10.79 -36.89
N HIS A 156 15.21 10.77 -35.74
CA HIS A 156 13.79 10.46 -35.65
C HIS A 156 12.94 11.61 -36.21
N ILE A 157 12.24 11.36 -37.32
CA ILE A 157 11.36 12.32 -37.99
C ILE A 157 9.92 12.20 -37.50
N ALA A 158 9.36 10.99 -37.55
CA ALA A 158 7.97 10.72 -37.19
C ALA A 158 7.79 9.29 -36.67
N THR A 159 6.80 9.10 -35.80
CA THR A 159 6.31 7.79 -35.36
C THR A 159 4.99 7.50 -36.08
N VAL A 160 4.85 6.27 -36.56
CA VAL A 160 3.69 5.78 -37.29
C VAL A 160 3.13 4.56 -36.56
N THR A 161 1.87 4.63 -36.15
CA THR A 161 1.17 3.51 -35.52
C THR A 161 0.46 2.70 -36.59
N LEU A 162 0.79 1.41 -36.67
CA LEU A 162 0.21 0.44 -37.59
C LEU A 162 -0.77 -0.46 -36.86
N SER A 163 -1.96 -0.62 -37.45
CA SER A 163 -2.97 -1.60 -37.08
C SER A 163 -3.00 -2.75 -38.09
N THR A 164 -3.75 -3.81 -37.80
CA THR A 164 -3.98 -4.93 -38.74
C THR A 164 -4.66 -4.52 -40.05
N THR A 165 -5.24 -3.31 -40.10
CA THR A 165 -5.94 -2.78 -41.28
C THR A 165 -5.13 -1.72 -42.05
N GLY A 166 -4.01 -1.24 -41.50
CA GLY A 166 -3.23 -0.16 -42.10
C GLY A 166 -2.69 0.87 -41.10
N VAL A 167 -2.22 2.00 -41.64
CA VAL A 167 -1.70 3.14 -40.86
C VAL A 167 -2.83 3.81 -40.08
N GLU A 168 -2.70 3.85 -38.77
CA GLU A 168 -3.70 4.39 -37.85
C GLU A 168 -3.42 5.86 -37.50
N LEU A 169 -2.16 6.16 -37.11
CA LEU A 169 -1.75 7.50 -36.69
C LEU A 169 -0.32 7.80 -37.18
N VAL A 170 -0.07 9.06 -37.53
CA VAL A 170 1.27 9.58 -37.85
C VAL A 170 1.54 10.79 -36.96
N GLU A 171 2.58 10.71 -36.14
CA GLU A 171 2.99 11.75 -35.20
C GLU A 171 4.39 12.26 -35.55
N MET A 172 4.51 13.56 -35.81
CA MET A 172 5.79 14.20 -36.09
C MET A 172 6.59 14.43 -34.80
N ASN A 173 7.90 14.20 -34.86
CA ASN A 173 8.81 14.52 -33.75
C ASN A 173 9.14 16.02 -33.72
N GLU A 174 8.23 16.81 -33.15
CA GLU A 174 8.38 18.26 -32.99
C GLU A 174 9.57 18.66 -32.12
N ALA A 175 10.04 17.76 -31.23
CA ALA A 175 11.21 18.03 -30.40
C ALA A 175 12.50 18.07 -31.22
N ALA A 176 12.62 17.28 -32.29
CA ALA A 176 13.81 17.23 -33.17
C ALA A 176 13.72 18.17 -34.39
N ARG A 177 12.55 18.77 -34.63
CA ARG A 177 12.29 19.71 -35.71
C ARG A 177 12.95 21.08 -35.47
N LEU A 178 13.61 21.61 -36.49
CA LEU A 178 14.17 22.96 -36.49
C LEU A 178 13.04 23.98 -36.73
N LYS A 179 12.84 24.90 -35.79
CA LYS A 179 11.86 25.99 -35.91
C LYS A 179 12.44 27.17 -36.66
N SER A 180 11.61 27.90 -37.40
CA SER A 180 12.05 29.11 -38.08
C SER A 180 12.16 30.29 -37.11
N ILE A 181 12.96 31.31 -37.46
CA ILE A 181 13.07 32.54 -36.66
C ILE A 181 11.71 33.24 -36.55
N GLN A 182 10.85 33.13 -37.57
CA GLN A 182 9.51 33.70 -37.55
C GLN A 182 8.60 32.99 -36.52
N ASP A 183 8.74 31.67 -36.35
CA ASP A 183 7.99 30.92 -35.33
C ASP A 183 8.45 31.33 -33.93
N ILE A 184 9.77 31.51 -33.75
CA ILE A 184 10.35 31.99 -32.50
C ILE A 184 9.88 33.41 -32.18
N PHE A 185 9.85 34.30 -33.18
CA PHE A 185 9.37 35.67 -33.01
C PHE A 185 7.87 35.73 -32.69
N SER A 186 7.06 34.86 -33.31
CA SER A 186 5.63 34.74 -33.01
C SER A 186 5.40 34.29 -31.57
N LEU A 187 6.22 33.33 -31.09
CA LEU A 187 6.18 32.85 -29.71
C LEU A 187 6.62 33.93 -28.71
N ALA A 188 7.66 34.69 -29.03
CA ALA A 188 8.09 35.84 -28.24
C ALA A 188 7.02 36.95 -28.17
N THR A 189 6.34 37.22 -29.30
CA THR A 189 5.25 38.20 -29.36
C THR A 189 4.05 37.78 -28.50
N GLN A 190 3.73 36.48 -28.46
CA GLN A 190 2.69 35.96 -27.55
C GLN A 190 3.05 36.14 -26.08
N ILE A 191 4.33 35.95 -25.73
CA ILE A 191 4.83 36.19 -24.37
C ILE A 191 4.74 37.69 -24.02
N ASP A 192 5.13 38.58 -24.93
CA ASP A 192 5.03 40.03 -24.68
C ASP A 192 3.58 40.54 -24.59
N LEU A 193 2.66 39.98 -25.39
CA LEU A 193 1.23 40.28 -25.27
C LEU A 193 0.66 39.79 -23.92
N TRP A 194 1.05 38.60 -23.46
CA TRP A 194 0.70 38.14 -22.13
C TRP A 194 1.26 39.07 -21.06
N ARG A 195 2.50 39.53 -21.22
CA ARG A 195 3.15 40.46 -20.28
C ARG A 195 2.44 41.81 -20.21
N GLN A 196 2.01 42.37 -21.34
CA GLN A 196 1.25 43.63 -21.38
C GLN A 196 -0.13 43.53 -20.70
N ILE A 197 -0.74 42.34 -20.68
CA ILE A 197 -2.01 42.10 -19.98
C ILE A 197 -1.76 41.85 -18.47
N ALA A 198 -0.69 41.13 -18.13
CA ALA A 198 -0.38 40.75 -16.76
C ALA A 198 0.23 41.90 -15.93
N GLU A 199 1.10 42.73 -16.50
CA GLU A 199 1.80 43.81 -15.77
C GLU A 199 0.85 44.85 -15.11
N PRO A 200 -0.20 45.34 -15.78
CA PRO A 200 -1.17 46.27 -15.16
C PRO A 200 -1.92 45.62 -14.00
N LEU A 201 -2.33 44.34 -14.15
CA LEU A 201 -3.04 43.58 -13.11
C LEU A 201 -2.16 43.36 -11.87
N ILE A 202 -0.88 43.06 -12.08
CA ILE A 202 0.12 42.89 -11.01
C ILE A 202 0.40 44.24 -10.31
N SER A 203 0.42 45.36 -11.05
CA SER A 203 0.58 46.69 -10.47
C SER A 203 -0.64 47.12 -9.64
N THR A 204 -1.85 46.77 -10.05
CA THR A 204 -3.07 47.00 -9.25
C THR A 204 -3.09 46.13 -8.00
N ILE A 205 -2.69 44.86 -8.10
CA ILE A 205 -2.53 43.97 -6.93
C ILE A 205 -1.53 44.55 -5.93
N ARG A 206 -0.43 45.18 -6.37
CA ARG A 206 0.51 45.84 -5.44
C ARG A 206 -0.13 47.01 -4.67
N THR A 207 -1.01 47.75 -5.33
CA THR A 207 -1.72 48.90 -4.75
C THR A 207 -2.84 48.43 -3.82
N ASP A 208 -3.56 47.38 -4.20
CA ASP A 208 -4.59 46.74 -3.38
C ASP A 208 -3.99 45.98 -2.20
N ILE A 209 -2.81 45.37 -2.34
CA ILE A 209 -2.03 44.80 -1.23
C ILE A 209 -1.56 45.90 -0.28
N ALA A 210 -1.18 47.09 -0.78
CA ALA A 210 -0.83 48.21 0.10
C ALA A 210 -2.06 48.71 0.88
N ALA A 211 -3.22 48.84 0.22
CA ALA A 211 -4.48 49.23 0.87
C ALA A 211 -5.02 48.13 1.81
N LEU A 212 -4.84 46.86 1.45
CA LEU A 212 -5.17 45.70 2.28
C LEU A 212 -4.20 45.59 3.46
N ALA A 213 -2.91 45.87 3.29
CA ALA A 213 -1.92 45.88 4.36
C ALA A 213 -2.20 47.00 5.37
N ASP A 214 -2.60 48.18 4.91
CA ASP A 214 -3.01 49.27 5.80
C ASP A 214 -4.34 48.97 6.50
N LYS A 215 -5.29 48.29 5.84
CA LYS A 215 -6.49 47.75 6.49
C LYS A 215 -6.20 46.56 7.43
N LEU A 216 -5.20 45.72 7.14
CA LEU A 216 -4.80 44.59 7.98
C LEU A 216 -4.13 45.11 9.26
N ARG A 217 -3.24 46.11 9.13
CA ARG A 217 -2.64 46.81 10.28
C ARG A 217 -3.67 47.53 11.14
N ALA A 218 -4.77 47.99 10.55
CA ALA A 218 -5.84 48.69 11.25
C ALA A 218 -6.99 47.80 11.77
N SER A 219 -7.18 46.57 11.24
CA SER A 219 -8.39 45.78 11.55
C SER A 219 -8.20 44.26 11.73
N ALA A 220 -7.03 43.68 11.48
CA ALA A 220 -6.77 42.29 11.86
C ALA A 220 -6.18 42.26 13.27
N SER A 221 -7.00 41.90 14.26
CA SER A 221 -6.46 41.51 15.56
C SER A 221 -5.47 40.36 15.33
N SER A 222 -4.27 40.42 15.93
CA SER A 222 -3.26 39.34 15.86
C SER A 222 -3.86 37.94 16.08
N ASN A 223 -4.95 37.86 16.85
CA ASN A 223 -5.75 36.67 17.10
C ASN A 223 -6.37 36.02 15.84
N THR A 224 -6.76 36.79 14.81
CA THR A 224 -7.35 36.23 13.57
C THR A 224 -6.28 35.62 12.66
N LEU A 225 -5.10 36.24 12.59
CA LEU A 225 -3.96 35.68 11.85
C LEU A 225 -3.44 34.41 12.54
N GLU A 226 -3.36 34.41 13.87
CA GLU A 226 -3.03 33.22 14.66
C GLU A 226 -4.05 32.09 14.44
N GLN A 227 -5.35 32.38 14.39
CA GLN A 227 -6.39 31.38 14.09
C GLN A 227 -6.25 30.81 12.68
N LEU A 228 -5.94 31.65 11.68
CA LEU A 228 -5.70 31.17 10.32
C LEU A 228 -4.43 30.30 10.25
N LEU A 229 -3.35 30.68 10.93
CA LEU A 229 -2.15 29.86 11.04
C LEU A 229 -2.42 28.53 11.75
N TYR A 230 -3.26 28.53 12.78
CA TYR A 230 -3.70 27.33 13.48
C TYR A 230 -4.49 26.40 12.55
N ASP A 231 -5.46 26.93 11.79
CA ASP A 231 -6.25 26.14 10.84
C ASP A 231 -5.39 25.59 9.69
N VAL A 232 -4.45 26.39 9.19
CA VAL A 232 -3.49 25.95 8.16
C VAL A 232 -2.52 24.91 8.71
N ALA A 233 -2.06 25.03 9.96
CA ALA A 233 -1.23 24.01 10.61
C ALA A 233 -1.98 22.67 10.71
N LEU A 234 -3.25 22.69 11.12
CA LEU A 234 -4.08 21.50 11.20
C LEU A 234 -4.37 20.88 9.84
N LEU A 235 -4.63 21.70 8.80
CA LEU A 235 -4.80 21.24 7.43
C LEU A 235 -3.51 20.65 6.87
N LYS A 236 -2.36 21.26 7.17
CA LYS A 236 -1.06 20.78 6.73
C LYS A 236 -0.73 19.40 7.30
N ASP A 237 -0.96 19.22 8.60
CA ASP A 237 -0.84 17.91 9.27
C ASP A 237 -1.81 16.88 8.63
N THR A 238 -2.95 17.34 8.08
CA THR A 238 -3.89 16.47 7.34
C THR A 238 -3.37 16.04 5.99
N VAL A 239 -2.69 16.94 5.29
CA VAL A 239 -2.18 16.69 3.93
C VAL A 239 -0.81 16.00 3.98
N GLY A 240 -0.14 15.96 5.14
CA GLY A 240 1.16 15.29 5.31
C GLY A 240 2.32 16.04 4.65
N ILE A 241 2.30 17.37 4.67
CA ILE A 241 3.37 18.21 4.09
C ILE A 241 4.49 18.37 5.13
N ASP A 242 5.75 18.18 4.73
CA ASP A 242 6.93 18.26 5.61
C ASP A 242 7.06 19.61 6.35
N GLU A 243 7.39 19.55 7.63
CA GLU A 243 7.39 20.71 8.56
C GLU A 243 8.66 21.58 8.48
N ASP A 244 9.75 21.09 7.90
CA ASP A 244 11.06 21.77 7.87
C ASP A 244 11.07 23.10 7.08
N ALA A 245 10.04 23.38 6.29
CA ALA A 245 9.92 24.59 5.47
C ALA A 245 9.04 25.70 6.08
N VAL A 246 8.43 25.51 7.26
CA VAL A 246 7.45 26.45 7.84
C VAL A 246 7.71 26.73 9.33
N SER A 247 7.23 27.88 9.82
CA SER A 247 7.40 28.31 11.22
C SER A 247 6.22 27.95 12.14
N TYR A 248 5.42 26.94 11.75
CA TYR A 248 4.26 26.47 12.50
C TYR A 248 4.03 24.96 12.28
N GLY A 249 3.52 24.27 13.30
CA GLY A 249 3.27 22.83 13.25
C GLY A 249 2.17 22.41 14.22
N ALA A 250 1.65 21.20 14.04
CA ALA A 250 0.59 20.64 14.86
C ALA A 250 0.85 19.16 15.13
N ASP A 251 0.42 18.68 16.29
CA ASP A 251 0.46 17.26 16.65
C ASP A 251 -0.81 16.88 17.40
N ARG A 252 -1.41 15.76 16.99
CA ARG A 252 -2.63 15.17 17.57
C ARG A 252 -2.35 13.90 18.38
N TYR A 253 -1.07 13.51 18.52
CA TYR A 253 -0.59 12.43 19.37
C TYR A 253 -1.29 11.08 19.12
N LEU A 254 -1.48 10.74 17.84
CA LEU A 254 -2.05 9.47 17.42
C LEU A 254 -0.96 8.41 17.20
N ASN A 255 0.20 8.82 16.68
CA ASN A 255 1.41 8.03 16.51
C ASN A 255 2.55 8.58 17.39
N LEU A 256 3.73 7.93 17.32
CA LEU A 256 4.90 8.30 18.14
C LEU A 256 5.81 9.31 17.45
N ASP A 257 5.56 9.62 16.18
CA ASP A 257 6.53 10.26 15.26
C ASP A 257 6.98 11.67 15.68
N LYS A 258 6.23 12.36 16.54
CA LYS A 258 6.53 13.73 16.99
C LYS A 258 6.83 13.80 18.50
N MET A 259 6.92 12.65 19.16
CA MET A 259 7.15 12.51 20.60
C MET A 259 8.40 11.69 20.90
N ASP A 260 9.34 12.32 21.62
CA ASP A 260 10.55 11.64 22.04
C ASP A 260 10.34 10.94 23.39
N LEU A 261 9.84 9.70 23.33
CA LEU A 261 9.68 8.85 24.52
C LEU A 261 11.01 8.33 25.08
N THR A 262 12.12 8.47 24.34
CA THR A 262 13.45 8.02 24.78
C THR A 262 14.21 9.08 25.57
N HIS A 263 13.78 10.34 25.47
CA HIS A 263 14.34 11.44 26.24
C HIS A 263 14.23 11.16 27.75
N GLY A 264 15.31 11.32 28.51
CA GLY A 264 15.37 10.92 29.93
C GLY A 264 14.39 11.65 30.87
N ALA A 265 13.76 12.73 30.42
CA ALA A 265 12.71 13.45 31.14
C ALA A 265 11.26 13.07 30.71
N SER A 266 11.11 12.24 29.67
CA SER A 266 9.81 11.77 29.20
C SER A 266 9.29 10.65 30.11
N ASP A 267 8.16 10.89 30.76
CA ASP A 267 7.40 9.94 31.56
C ASP A 267 5.91 10.12 31.22
N CYS A 268 5.54 9.66 30.03
CA CYS A 268 4.17 9.68 29.53
C CYS A 268 3.93 8.49 28.60
N ARG A 269 2.67 8.25 28.27
CA ARG A 269 2.28 7.31 27.22
C ARG A 269 1.50 8.05 26.14
N VAL A 270 1.66 7.63 24.89
CA VAL A 270 0.89 8.15 23.76
C VAL A 270 -0.18 7.11 23.41
N GLU A 271 -1.42 7.40 23.81
CA GLU A 271 -2.60 6.56 23.55
C GLU A 271 -3.79 7.48 23.25
N GLU A 272 -3.89 7.95 22.00
CA GLU A 272 -4.91 8.93 21.56
C GLU A 272 -4.79 10.28 22.31
N GLY A 273 -3.56 10.78 22.43
CA GLY A 273 -3.20 11.88 23.32
C GLY A 273 -2.02 11.53 24.23
N ILE A 274 -1.41 12.55 24.81
CA ILE A 274 -0.44 12.38 25.90
C ILE A 274 -1.21 12.07 27.17
N ARG A 275 -0.93 10.91 27.76
CA ARG A 275 -1.52 10.44 29.01
C ARG A 275 -0.46 10.15 30.05
N PRO A 276 -0.84 10.07 31.34
CA PRO A 276 0.08 9.62 32.36
C PRO A 276 0.54 8.20 32.16
N ASN A 277 1.81 7.96 32.48
CA ASN A 277 2.41 6.64 32.34
C ASN A 277 1.89 5.70 33.43
N TRP A 278 2.21 4.42 33.33
CA TRP A 278 1.81 3.43 34.33
C TRP A 278 2.71 3.50 35.57
N ASP A 279 2.08 3.50 36.74
CA ASP A 279 2.74 3.41 38.05
C ASP A 279 3.12 1.95 38.35
N ASN A 280 2.22 1.03 38.00
CA ASN A 280 2.44 -0.40 38.12
C ASN A 280 1.72 -1.16 37.00
N ILE A 281 2.29 -2.30 36.61
CA ILE A 281 1.78 -3.17 35.54
C ILE A 281 1.92 -4.63 35.99
N THR A 282 0.90 -5.45 35.71
CA THR A 282 1.00 -6.90 35.77
C THR A 282 0.39 -7.49 34.50
N GLU A 283 1.11 -8.41 33.88
CA GLU A 283 0.67 -9.11 32.67
C GLU A 283 0.62 -10.62 32.92
N GLN A 284 -0.44 -11.25 32.41
CA GLN A 284 -0.59 -12.71 32.41
C GLN A 284 -1.31 -13.17 31.13
N ALA A 285 -1.10 -14.42 30.73
CA ALA A 285 -1.92 -15.04 29.69
C ALA A 285 -3.32 -15.37 30.24
N LEU A 286 -4.34 -15.36 29.38
CA LEU A 286 -5.64 -15.90 29.74
C LEU A 286 -5.53 -17.41 29.91
N GLN A 287 -5.97 -17.89 31.06
CA GLN A 287 -5.96 -19.31 31.40
C GLN A 287 -7.24 -19.65 32.15
N LEU A 288 -7.72 -20.89 31.99
CA LEU A 288 -8.84 -21.40 32.77
C LEU A 288 -8.47 -21.43 34.25
N PHE A 289 -9.38 -21.00 35.12
CA PHE A 289 -9.20 -21.13 36.56
C PHE A 289 -9.11 -22.60 36.97
N ASN A 290 -9.98 -23.43 36.40
CA ASN A 290 -9.93 -24.88 36.50
C ASN A 290 -9.61 -25.48 35.12
N PRO A 291 -8.42 -26.06 34.90
CA PRO A 291 -8.06 -26.69 33.64
C PRO A 291 -8.97 -27.86 33.22
N LEU A 292 -9.71 -28.45 34.16
CA LEU A 292 -10.63 -29.57 33.94
C LEU A 292 -12.11 -29.14 34.01
N ASP A 293 -12.43 -27.88 33.73
CA ASP A 293 -13.80 -27.39 33.70
C ASP A 293 -14.66 -28.19 32.70
N PRO A 294 -15.71 -28.91 33.14
CA PRO A 294 -16.55 -29.73 32.25
C PRO A 294 -17.38 -28.91 31.25
N VAL A 295 -17.50 -27.60 31.45
CA VAL A 295 -18.27 -26.68 30.59
C VAL A 295 -17.46 -26.22 29.37
N ALA A 296 -16.14 -26.48 29.36
CA ALA A 296 -15.22 -26.06 28.33
C ALA A 296 -14.51 -27.24 27.64
N ILE A 297 -14.12 -27.03 26.39
CA ILE A 297 -13.13 -27.87 25.69
C ILE A 297 -12.01 -26.93 25.22
N VAL A 298 -10.77 -27.26 25.59
CA VAL A 298 -9.57 -26.60 25.07
C VAL A 298 -8.86 -27.56 24.15
N ASP A 299 -8.72 -27.17 22.88
CA ASP A 299 -7.87 -27.87 21.93
C ASP A 299 -6.40 -27.66 22.31
N GLN A 300 -5.68 -28.73 22.61
CA GLN A 300 -4.32 -28.66 23.12
C GLN A 300 -3.29 -28.23 22.06
N ALA A 301 -3.58 -28.47 20.77
CA ALA A 301 -2.67 -28.15 19.68
C ALA A 301 -2.72 -26.66 19.33
N THR A 302 -3.90 -26.05 19.36
CA THR A 302 -4.13 -24.66 18.94
C THR A 302 -4.38 -23.71 20.10
N GLY A 303 -4.75 -24.21 21.28
CA GLY A 303 -5.17 -23.41 22.43
C GLY A 303 -6.54 -22.76 22.28
N GLN A 304 -7.36 -23.23 21.32
CA GLN A 304 -8.72 -22.75 21.13
C GLN A 304 -9.64 -23.30 22.22
N LEU A 305 -10.37 -22.39 22.86
CA LEU A 305 -11.39 -22.65 23.86
C LEU A 305 -12.78 -22.50 23.21
N LEU A 306 -13.55 -23.58 23.30
CA LEU A 306 -14.95 -23.65 22.91
C LEU A 306 -15.79 -24.13 24.10
N PRO A 307 -17.07 -23.72 24.20
CA PRO A 307 -18.03 -24.37 25.09
C PRO A 307 -18.13 -25.87 24.81
N LYS A 308 -18.52 -26.66 25.81
CA LYS A 308 -18.66 -28.10 25.69
C LYS A 308 -19.54 -28.49 24.50
N TYR A 309 -19.02 -29.34 23.64
CA TYR A 309 -19.71 -29.87 22.46
C TYR A 309 -19.57 -31.39 22.33
N THR A 310 -20.46 -31.96 21.52
CA THR A 310 -20.38 -33.33 20.99
C THR A 310 -20.18 -33.27 19.47
N GLU A 311 -19.65 -34.35 18.89
CA GLU A 311 -19.47 -34.44 17.43
C GLU A 311 -20.76 -34.92 16.76
N GLU A 312 -21.15 -34.28 15.65
CA GLU A 312 -22.30 -34.67 14.84
C GLU A 312 -21.97 -34.58 13.35
N ALA A 313 -22.25 -35.65 12.61
CA ALA A 313 -22.13 -35.66 11.15
C ALA A 313 -23.33 -34.92 10.51
N ARG A 314 -23.09 -33.68 10.05
CA ARG A 314 -24.13 -32.82 9.44
C ARG A 314 -24.29 -33.05 7.94
N ILE A 315 -23.20 -33.23 7.21
CA ILE A 315 -23.23 -33.57 5.77
C ILE A 315 -22.79 -35.02 5.64
N ARG A 316 -23.58 -35.82 4.94
CA ARG A 316 -23.31 -37.25 4.71
C ARG A 316 -23.59 -37.59 3.27
N VAL A 317 -22.62 -38.21 2.62
CA VAL A 317 -22.77 -38.84 1.32
C VAL A 317 -22.62 -40.33 1.53
N GLU A 318 -23.71 -41.07 1.30
CA GLU A 318 -23.81 -42.51 1.51
C GLU A 318 -24.32 -43.18 0.23
N GLY A 319 -24.10 -44.49 0.10
CA GLY A 319 -24.43 -45.24 -1.11
C GLY A 319 -23.23 -45.49 -2.01
N PHE A 320 -22.45 -46.53 -1.67
CA PHE A 320 -21.30 -46.97 -2.47
C PHE A 320 -21.73 -47.36 -3.89
N ALA A 321 -21.12 -46.75 -4.89
CA ALA A 321 -21.38 -47.02 -6.32
C ALA A 321 -20.11 -47.34 -7.13
N GLY A 322 -18.93 -47.07 -6.58
CA GLY A 322 -17.64 -47.38 -7.20
C GLY A 322 -16.49 -46.83 -6.39
N ASP A 323 -15.28 -46.88 -6.94
CA ASP A 323 -14.07 -46.34 -6.33
C ASP A 323 -13.14 -45.70 -7.36
N ILE A 324 -12.22 -44.87 -6.87
CA ILE A 324 -11.21 -44.20 -7.69
C ILE A 324 -9.85 -44.24 -7.00
N ALA A 325 -8.80 -44.48 -7.79
CA ALA A 325 -7.42 -44.48 -7.30
C ALA A 325 -6.91 -43.05 -7.13
N LEU A 326 -6.35 -42.73 -5.96
CA LEU A 326 -5.77 -41.42 -5.68
C LEU A 326 -4.59 -41.12 -6.62
N ASN A 327 -3.73 -42.10 -6.91
CA ASN A 327 -2.51 -41.93 -7.72
C ASN A 327 -2.71 -42.00 -9.24
N GLN A 328 -3.95 -42.06 -9.73
CA GLN A 328 -4.22 -42.12 -11.18
C GLN A 328 -3.88 -40.80 -11.89
N TYR A 329 -3.69 -39.72 -11.12
CA TYR A 329 -3.46 -38.36 -11.59
C TYR A 329 -2.02 -37.88 -11.31
N ALA A 330 -1.53 -36.89 -12.06
CA ALA A 330 -0.14 -36.45 -12.01
C ALA A 330 0.24 -35.88 -10.62
N SER A 331 1.24 -36.50 -9.96
CA SER A 331 1.77 -36.05 -8.66
C SER A 331 2.52 -34.72 -8.78
N GLN A 332 2.24 -33.77 -7.88
CA GLN A 332 2.82 -32.42 -7.91
C GLN A 332 3.10 -31.88 -6.52
N ALA A 333 4.04 -30.93 -6.43
CA ALA A 333 4.34 -30.14 -5.24
C ALA A 333 3.24 -29.08 -5.02
N ILE A 334 2.50 -29.21 -3.92
CA ILE A 334 1.40 -28.30 -3.57
C ILE A 334 1.80 -27.53 -2.32
N THR A 335 1.92 -26.21 -2.45
CA THR A 335 2.18 -25.31 -1.32
C THR A 335 0.85 -24.93 -0.66
N LEU A 336 0.62 -25.42 0.56
CA LEU A 336 -0.52 -25.02 1.38
C LEU A 336 -0.15 -23.78 2.18
N THR A 337 -0.97 -22.73 2.11
CA THR A 337 -0.83 -21.50 2.89
C THR A 337 -1.92 -21.44 3.96
N GLN A 338 -1.54 -21.49 5.24
CA GLN A 338 -2.48 -21.50 6.36
C GLN A 338 -2.86 -20.10 6.86
N ARG A 339 -4.16 -19.81 6.96
CA ARG A 339 -4.69 -18.53 7.51
C ARG A 339 -4.66 -18.47 9.04
N SER A 340 -4.45 -17.27 9.60
CA SER A 340 -4.43 -17.03 11.05
C SER A 340 -5.80 -16.54 11.57
N VAL A 341 -6.04 -16.68 12.88
CA VAL A 341 -7.29 -16.27 13.54
C VAL A 341 -7.22 -14.81 13.95
N THR A 342 -8.35 -14.14 13.83
CA THR A 342 -8.56 -12.72 14.09
C THR A 342 -8.36 -12.30 15.54
N ARG A 343 -7.73 -11.14 15.75
CA ARG A 343 -7.45 -10.54 17.08
C ARG A 343 -8.53 -9.54 17.48
N THR A 344 -8.86 -9.54 18.77
CA THR A 344 -9.74 -8.56 19.43
C THR A 344 -9.01 -7.98 20.64
N ARG A 345 -9.12 -6.65 20.82
CA ARG A 345 -8.63 -5.95 22.00
C ARG A 345 -9.77 -5.24 22.72
N ILE A 346 -9.86 -5.43 24.02
CA ILE A 346 -10.83 -4.75 24.91
C ILE A 346 -10.04 -4.04 25.99
N ARG A 347 -10.25 -2.73 26.12
CA ARG A 347 -9.67 -1.91 27.19
C ARG A 347 -10.79 -1.35 28.03
N TYR A 348 -10.69 -1.53 29.34
CA TYR A 348 -11.68 -1.07 30.30
C TYR A 348 -11.01 -0.43 31.50
N GLY A 349 -11.45 0.75 31.91
CA GLY A 349 -10.89 1.37 33.11
C GLY A 349 -11.14 2.86 33.23
N GLN A 350 -10.81 3.39 34.41
CA GLN A 350 -11.07 4.79 34.75
C GLN A 350 -10.21 5.78 33.96
N SER A 351 -9.01 5.38 33.49
CA SER A 351 -8.12 6.27 32.74
C SER A 351 -8.49 6.41 31.26
N MET A 352 -9.50 5.67 30.80
CA MET A 352 -9.90 5.58 29.39
C MET A 352 -10.92 6.67 29.02
N ASN A 353 -10.44 7.91 28.97
CA ASN A 353 -11.22 9.08 28.57
C ASN A 353 -11.22 9.25 27.03
N VAL A 354 -12.40 9.50 26.45
CA VAL A 354 -12.57 9.61 24.99
C VAL A 354 -11.88 10.86 24.46
N CYS A 355 -10.99 10.71 23.48
CA CYS A 355 -10.37 11.84 22.79
C CYS A 355 -11.32 12.42 21.71
N THR A 356 -11.31 13.74 21.54
CA THR A 356 -12.10 14.44 20.51
C THR A 356 -11.58 14.22 19.09
N ASN A 357 -10.40 13.61 18.93
CA ASN A 357 -9.76 13.38 17.63
C ASN A 357 -10.41 12.23 16.83
N ALA A 358 -11.57 11.72 17.26
CA ALA A 358 -12.31 10.62 16.64
C ALA A 358 -12.58 10.80 15.13
N GLN A 359 -12.71 12.05 14.63
CA GLN A 359 -12.87 12.31 13.20
C GLN A 359 -11.62 11.98 12.38
N TRP A 360 -10.43 12.07 12.96
CA TRP A 360 -9.17 11.78 12.26
C TRP A 360 -8.96 10.31 11.97
N TRP A 361 -9.49 9.43 12.81
CA TRP A 361 -9.42 7.99 12.57
C TRP A 361 -10.05 7.57 11.23
N ARG A 362 -10.92 8.42 10.67
CA ARG A 362 -11.55 8.24 9.36
C ARG A 362 -10.72 8.76 8.19
N SER A 363 -9.61 9.48 8.44
CA SER A 363 -8.74 10.03 7.39
C SER A 363 -7.78 9.00 6.78
N GLY A 364 -7.66 7.81 7.39
CA GLY A 364 -6.92 6.66 6.83
C GLY A 364 -5.39 6.71 6.96
N GLN A 365 -4.82 7.72 7.65
CA GLN A 365 -3.36 7.83 7.85
C GLN A 365 -2.80 7.03 9.04
N TYR A 366 -3.66 6.61 9.98
CA TYR A 366 -3.22 5.82 11.12
C TYR A 366 -3.23 4.32 10.78
N ASP A 367 -2.15 3.60 11.11
CA ASP A 367 -2.08 2.14 11.00
C ASP A 367 -2.64 1.48 12.27
N PRO A 368 -3.92 1.03 12.29
CA PRO A 368 -4.51 0.39 13.46
C PRO A 368 -3.85 -0.95 13.76
N ALA A 369 -3.24 -1.58 12.74
CA ALA A 369 -2.65 -2.88 12.83
C ALA A 369 -1.40 -2.83 13.73
N SER A 370 -0.47 -1.91 13.44
CA SER A 370 0.76 -1.72 14.23
C SER A 370 0.51 -1.02 15.56
N GLY A 371 -0.40 -0.05 15.61
CA GLY A 371 -0.63 0.77 16.81
C GLY A 371 -1.50 0.12 17.90
N ILE A 372 -2.40 -0.81 17.53
CA ILE A 372 -3.41 -1.34 18.45
C ILE A 372 -3.23 -2.84 18.74
N PHE A 373 -2.90 -3.66 17.73
CA PHE A 373 -2.92 -5.12 17.86
C PHE A 373 -1.53 -5.75 18.09
N ARG A 374 -0.44 -4.99 17.95
CA ARG A 374 0.91 -5.45 18.26
C ARG A 374 1.15 -5.60 19.76
N ARG A 375 1.88 -6.64 20.14
CA ARG A 375 2.49 -6.78 21.47
C ARG A 375 3.90 -6.22 21.45
N ALA A 376 4.36 -5.74 22.60
CA ALA A 376 5.72 -5.21 22.72
C ALA A 376 6.74 -6.29 22.32
N GLY A 377 7.54 -6.03 21.28
CA GLY A 377 8.55 -6.94 20.74
C GLY A 377 8.06 -7.92 19.66
N GLU A 378 6.79 -7.86 19.24
CA GLU A 378 6.26 -8.70 18.16
C GLU A 378 6.45 -8.02 16.78
N VAL A 379 7.12 -8.71 15.85
CA VAL A 379 7.18 -8.30 14.43
C VAL A 379 5.91 -8.79 13.73
N TRP A 380 4.78 -8.13 14.01
CA TRP A 380 3.52 -8.43 13.34
C TRP A 380 3.29 -7.41 12.23
N GLU A 381 3.60 -7.76 10.99
CA GLU A 381 3.42 -6.88 9.83
C GLU A 381 2.21 -7.30 9.01
N VAL A 382 1.28 -6.36 8.79
CA VAL A 382 0.28 -6.50 7.73
C VAL A 382 0.98 -6.19 6.41
N ALA A 383 0.90 -7.12 5.45
CA ALA A 383 1.43 -6.94 4.12
C ALA A 383 0.93 -5.62 3.52
N GLU A 384 1.80 -4.89 2.82
CA GLU A 384 1.51 -3.53 2.36
C GLU A 384 0.26 -3.45 1.47
N ALA A 385 -0.01 -4.50 0.70
CA ALA A 385 -1.20 -4.63 -0.14
C ALA A 385 -2.52 -4.76 0.64
N ASP A 386 -2.47 -5.25 1.89
CA ASP A 386 -3.64 -5.48 2.74
C ASP A 386 -3.88 -4.34 3.74
N ARG A 387 -2.98 -3.35 3.83
CA ARG A 387 -3.14 -2.16 4.69
C ARG A 387 -4.39 -1.32 4.35
N PRO A 388 -4.81 -1.15 3.09
CA PRO A 388 -6.07 -0.47 2.80
C PRO A 388 -7.29 -1.24 3.32
N ASN A 389 -7.26 -2.57 3.22
CA ASN A 389 -8.29 -3.45 3.79
C ASN A 389 -8.27 -3.37 5.32
N ALA A 390 -7.06 -3.23 5.92
CA ALA A 390 -6.80 -2.97 7.34
C ALA A 390 -7.62 -1.78 7.91
N VAL A 391 -7.90 -0.77 7.08
CA VAL A 391 -8.66 0.42 7.50
C VAL A 391 -10.17 0.22 7.37
N ILE A 392 -10.62 -0.55 6.37
CA ILE A 392 -12.06 -0.76 6.05
C ILE A 392 -12.72 -1.72 7.04
N ASN A 393 -12.03 -2.81 7.38
CA ASN A 393 -12.58 -3.92 8.17
C ASN A 393 -12.27 -3.79 9.68
N HIS A 394 -11.56 -2.74 10.10
CA HIS A 394 -11.32 -2.41 11.50
C HIS A 394 -12.51 -1.66 12.10
N ARG A 395 -13.16 -2.28 13.09
CA ARG A 395 -14.20 -1.63 13.89
C ARG A 395 -13.63 -1.22 15.23
N MET A 396 -13.57 0.09 15.44
CA MET A 396 -13.29 0.69 16.74
C MET A 396 -14.59 1.21 17.35
N VAL A 397 -14.78 0.92 18.64
CA VAL A 397 -15.80 1.55 19.48
C VAL A 397 -15.05 2.24 20.62
N ARG A 398 -15.29 3.54 20.77
CA ARG A 398 -14.78 4.33 21.89
C ARG A 398 -15.97 4.86 22.67
N VAL A 399 -16.15 4.34 23.88
CA VAL A 399 -17.07 4.88 24.89
C VAL A 399 -16.22 5.19 26.12
N THR A 400 -16.61 6.20 26.91
CA THR A 400 -15.92 6.49 28.17
C THR A 400 -15.80 5.21 29.00
N GLN A 401 -14.58 4.96 29.49
CA GLN A 401 -14.19 3.77 30.25
C GLN A 401 -14.15 2.44 29.49
N PHE A 402 -14.61 2.36 28.22
CA PHE A 402 -14.68 1.10 27.48
C PHE A 402 -14.34 1.28 25.99
N TRP A 403 -13.22 0.70 25.58
CA TRP A 403 -12.77 0.71 24.19
C TRP A 403 -12.69 -0.70 23.65
N THR A 404 -13.24 -0.92 22.45
CA THR A 404 -13.15 -2.18 21.73
C THR A 404 -12.53 -1.94 20.36
N ASP A 405 -11.61 -2.80 19.98
CA ASP A 405 -10.99 -2.84 18.66
C ASP A 405 -11.11 -4.27 18.14
N SER A 406 -11.80 -4.47 17.01
CA SER A 406 -12.07 -5.78 16.42
C SER A 406 -11.99 -5.76 14.91
N TRP A 407 -11.77 -6.93 14.32
CA TRP A 407 -11.64 -7.14 12.88
C TRP A 407 -12.75 -8.04 12.35
N GLN A 408 -13.30 -7.75 11.16
CA GLN A 408 -14.55 -8.34 10.69
C GLN A 408 -14.44 -9.78 10.15
N GLU A 409 -13.32 -10.15 9.52
CA GLU A 409 -13.16 -11.47 8.90
C GLU A 409 -12.70 -12.52 9.94
N PRO A 410 -13.19 -13.78 9.90
CA PRO A 410 -12.77 -14.83 10.86
C PRO A 410 -11.35 -15.36 10.66
N TYR A 411 -10.83 -15.27 9.44
CA TYR A 411 -9.50 -15.74 9.05
C TYR A 411 -8.78 -14.66 8.26
N TRP A 412 -7.51 -14.42 8.58
CA TRP A 412 -6.69 -13.38 7.98
C TRP A 412 -5.34 -13.92 7.48
N ASP A 413 -4.84 -13.36 6.38
CA ASP A 413 -3.65 -13.83 5.64
C ASP A 413 -2.30 -13.34 6.21
N ALA A 414 -2.27 -12.83 7.45
CA ALA A 414 -1.01 -12.37 8.07
C ALA A 414 -0.15 -13.56 8.52
N THR A 415 0.71 -14.01 7.60
CA THR A 415 1.78 -15.02 7.71
C THR A 415 1.39 -16.43 7.24
N PRO A 416 1.44 -16.71 5.93
CA PRO A 416 1.37 -18.06 5.38
C PRO A 416 2.39 -18.99 6.03
N THR A 417 1.94 -20.07 6.66
CA THR A 417 2.84 -21.23 6.87
C THR A 417 2.76 -22.07 5.61
N GLU A 418 3.83 -22.04 4.80
CA GLU A 418 3.92 -22.83 3.57
C GLU A 418 4.31 -24.27 3.88
N THR A 419 3.44 -25.22 3.52
CA THR A 419 3.76 -26.66 3.57
C THR A 419 3.69 -27.23 2.17
N VAL A 420 4.82 -27.74 1.66
CA VAL A 420 4.88 -28.38 0.34
C VAL A 420 4.61 -29.88 0.47
N ILE A 421 3.55 -30.35 -0.16
CA ILE A 421 3.20 -31.78 -0.20
C ILE A 421 3.19 -32.25 -1.64
N ASN A 422 3.92 -33.33 -1.91
CA ASN A 422 3.90 -33.96 -3.22
C ASN A 422 2.81 -35.03 -3.28
N GLY A 423 1.92 -34.97 -4.27
CA GLY A 423 0.90 -36.01 -4.46
C GLY A 423 -0.12 -35.69 -5.53
N ALA A 424 -0.96 -36.67 -5.83
CA ALA A 424 -2.16 -36.49 -6.64
C ALA A 424 -3.29 -35.95 -5.75
N VAL A 425 -4.18 -35.12 -6.32
CA VAL A 425 -5.22 -34.39 -5.59
C VAL A 425 -6.59 -34.81 -6.06
N ILE A 426 -7.43 -35.22 -5.11
CA ILE A 426 -8.87 -35.37 -5.29
C ILE A 426 -9.56 -34.53 -4.23
N GLY A 427 -10.60 -33.78 -4.59
CA GLY A 427 -11.30 -32.91 -3.66
C GLY A 427 -12.80 -32.93 -3.87
N GLN A 428 -13.54 -32.63 -2.80
CA GLN A 428 -14.98 -32.44 -2.85
C GLN A 428 -15.30 -31.04 -2.35
N THR A 429 -16.07 -30.29 -3.14
CA THR A 429 -16.64 -29.02 -2.70
C THR A 429 -17.95 -29.23 -1.96
N MET A 430 -18.23 -28.38 -0.97
CA MET A 430 -19.45 -28.41 -0.19
C MET A 430 -19.93 -27.01 0.17
N LEU A 431 -21.23 -26.78 -0.01
CA LEU A 431 -21.91 -25.59 0.49
C LEU A 431 -22.27 -25.75 1.97
N ASP A 432 -21.82 -24.82 2.80
CA ASP A 432 -22.25 -24.72 4.20
C ASP A 432 -23.52 -23.87 4.29
N ALA A 433 -24.69 -24.50 4.24
CA ALA A 433 -25.98 -23.79 4.32
C ALA A 433 -26.21 -23.09 5.67
N GLN A 434 -25.51 -23.55 6.72
CA GLN A 434 -25.53 -23.00 8.08
C GLN A 434 -24.09 -22.90 8.56
N GLY A 435 -23.76 -21.85 9.30
CA GLY A 435 -22.44 -21.73 9.93
C GLY A 435 -22.25 -22.80 10.99
N GLY A 436 -20.99 -23.18 11.25
CA GLY A 436 -20.70 -24.19 12.25
C GLY A 436 -19.22 -24.44 12.46
N TRP A 437 -18.89 -25.07 13.58
CA TRP A 437 -17.54 -25.51 13.88
C TRP A 437 -17.29 -26.88 13.27
N TYR A 438 -16.52 -26.94 12.21
CA TYR A 438 -16.13 -28.16 11.53
C TYR A 438 -14.90 -28.78 12.22
N LEU A 439 -14.95 -30.09 12.47
CA LEU A 439 -13.98 -30.85 13.24
C LEU A 439 -13.18 -31.84 12.37
N GLY A 440 -13.44 -31.87 11.07
CA GLY A 440 -12.85 -32.82 10.14
C GLY A 440 -13.88 -33.62 9.35
N SER A 441 -13.40 -34.47 8.44
CA SER A 441 -14.24 -35.37 7.65
C SER A 441 -13.84 -36.82 7.83
N ASP A 442 -14.82 -37.71 7.62
CA ASP A 442 -14.60 -39.13 7.50
C ASP A 442 -14.65 -39.54 6.04
N PHE A 443 -13.71 -40.38 5.62
CA PHE A 443 -13.65 -40.93 4.27
C PHE A 443 -13.63 -42.46 4.28
N ALA A 444 -14.19 -43.06 3.24
CA ALA A 444 -14.18 -44.50 3.02
C ALA A 444 -13.11 -44.89 2.00
N PHE A 445 -12.17 -45.75 2.40
CA PHE A 445 -11.13 -46.29 1.52
C PHE A 445 -11.47 -47.74 1.15
N THR A 446 -11.57 -48.07 -0.14
CA THR A 446 -11.83 -49.44 -0.59
C THR A 446 -10.55 -50.28 -0.63
N GLN A 447 -9.41 -49.65 -0.91
CA GLN A 447 -8.10 -50.28 -0.94
C GLN A 447 -7.06 -49.35 -0.32
N ILE A 448 -6.19 -49.92 0.53
CA ILE A 448 -5.10 -49.20 1.19
C ILE A 448 -3.78 -49.75 0.67
N ALA A 449 -2.93 -48.88 0.14
CA ALA A 449 -1.59 -49.23 -0.31
C ALA A 449 -0.63 -49.46 0.87
N ALA A 450 0.44 -50.22 0.64
CA ALA A 450 1.46 -50.50 1.66
C ALA A 450 2.24 -49.25 2.11
N ASP A 451 2.31 -48.22 1.27
CA ASP A 451 3.01 -46.96 1.55
C ASP A 451 2.28 -45.76 0.92
N GLY A 452 2.66 -44.55 1.34
CA GLY A 452 2.13 -43.26 0.87
C GLY A 452 1.14 -42.64 1.85
N ALA A 453 1.57 -41.64 2.61
CA ALA A 453 0.69 -40.91 3.53
C ALA A 453 -0.44 -40.19 2.78
N VAL A 454 -1.60 -40.03 3.43
CA VAL A 454 -2.75 -39.27 2.89
C VAL A 454 -2.91 -38.01 3.72
N THR A 455 -2.85 -36.85 3.06
CA THR A 455 -3.12 -35.55 3.69
C THR A 455 -4.49 -35.06 3.31
N MET A 456 -5.34 -34.80 4.30
CA MET A 456 -6.57 -34.05 4.12
C MET A 456 -6.28 -32.57 4.36
N ALA A 457 -6.61 -31.69 3.42
CA ALA A 457 -6.62 -30.24 3.63
C ALA A 457 -8.01 -29.67 3.39
N VAL A 458 -8.38 -28.65 4.16
CA VAL A 458 -9.61 -27.88 3.99
C VAL A 458 -9.25 -26.52 3.45
N CYS A 459 -9.85 -26.13 2.35
CA CYS A 459 -9.58 -24.84 1.71
C CYS A 459 -10.87 -24.12 1.27
N GLU A 460 -10.71 -22.83 0.94
CA GLU A 460 -11.76 -22.06 0.30
C GLU A 460 -11.95 -22.45 -1.17
N VAL A 461 -13.04 -21.98 -1.77
CA VAL A 461 -13.40 -22.24 -3.15
C VAL A 461 -13.32 -20.95 -3.96
N THR A 462 -12.52 -20.95 -5.03
CA THR A 462 -12.39 -19.83 -5.97
C THR A 462 -12.94 -20.26 -7.33
N ALA A 463 -13.85 -19.47 -7.91
CA ALA A 463 -14.51 -19.79 -9.19
C ALA A 463 -15.19 -21.19 -9.24
N GLY A 464 -15.61 -21.72 -8.10
CA GLY A 464 -16.25 -23.04 -8.00
C GLY A 464 -15.31 -24.22 -7.80
N ALA A 465 -13.99 -24.03 -7.92
CA ALA A 465 -12.97 -25.06 -7.71
C ALA A 465 -12.23 -24.88 -6.36
N PRO A 466 -11.67 -25.96 -5.78
CA PRO A 466 -10.84 -25.87 -4.58
C PRO A 466 -9.62 -24.95 -4.78
N ASP A 467 -9.34 -24.09 -3.82
CA ASP A 467 -8.17 -23.18 -3.85
C ASP A 467 -7.13 -23.61 -2.82
N VAL A 468 -6.15 -24.41 -3.25
CA VAL A 468 -5.09 -24.94 -2.37
C VAL A 468 -4.13 -23.86 -1.85
N THR A 469 -4.23 -22.63 -2.35
CA THR A 469 -3.49 -21.47 -1.80
C THR A 469 -4.21 -20.83 -0.61
N LYS A 470 -5.45 -21.21 -0.31
CA LYS A 470 -6.26 -20.69 0.80
C LYS A 470 -6.69 -21.81 1.74
N VAL A 471 -5.70 -22.43 2.38
CA VAL A 471 -5.92 -23.57 3.28
C VAL A 471 -6.18 -23.08 4.70
N ILE A 472 -7.18 -23.66 5.36
CA ILE A 472 -7.57 -23.28 6.72
C ILE A 472 -6.97 -24.26 7.72
N ALA A 473 -6.98 -25.54 7.40
CA ALA A 473 -6.40 -26.60 8.22
C ALA A 473 -6.04 -27.82 7.36
N SER A 474 -5.04 -28.59 7.80
CA SER A 474 -4.66 -29.86 7.19
C SER A 474 -4.28 -30.89 8.26
N VAL A 475 -4.36 -32.17 7.90
CA VAL A 475 -3.96 -33.30 8.73
C VAL A 475 -3.49 -34.45 7.85
N THR A 476 -2.39 -35.08 8.25
CA THR A 476 -1.81 -36.22 7.52
C THR A 476 -1.98 -37.50 8.32
N LYS A 477 -2.40 -38.58 7.64
CA LYS A 477 -2.48 -39.93 8.20
C LYS A 477 -1.54 -40.87 7.46
N GLN A 478 -0.89 -41.75 8.22
CA GLN A 478 -0.08 -42.82 7.65
C GLN A 478 -0.98 -43.97 7.17
N PRO A 479 -0.52 -44.80 6.22
CA PRO A 479 -1.31 -45.95 5.73
C PRO A 479 -1.84 -46.87 6.84
N ALA A 480 -1.09 -47.04 7.93
CA ALA A 480 -1.50 -47.83 9.09
C ALA A 480 -2.71 -47.26 9.85
N ASP A 481 -3.00 -45.96 9.71
CA ASP A 481 -4.12 -45.27 10.36
C ASP A 481 -5.40 -45.24 9.49
N LEU A 482 -5.30 -45.72 8.25
CA LEU A 482 -6.41 -45.85 7.30
C LEU A 482 -7.16 -47.15 7.58
N LYS A 483 -8.48 -47.10 7.45
CA LYS A 483 -9.37 -48.25 7.67
C LYS A 483 -10.07 -48.62 6.37
N PRO A 484 -10.09 -49.90 5.98
CA PRO A 484 -10.81 -50.34 4.80
C PRO A 484 -12.32 -50.26 5.04
N TYR A 485 -13.06 -49.84 4.01
CA TYR A 485 -14.52 -49.81 3.99
C TYR A 485 -15.08 -51.22 4.28
N PRO A 486 -16.11 -51.38 5.13
CA PRO A 486 -17.11 -50.41 5.56
C PRO A 486 -16.73 -49.51 6.75
N GLN A 487 -15.53 -49.64 7.30
CA GLN A 487 -15.08 -48.76 8.39
C GLN A 487 -14.67 -47.39 7.85
N TRP A 488 -15.06 -46.34 8.56
CA TRP A 488 -14.75 -44.96 8.19
C TRP A 488 -13.41 -44.52 8.78
N THR A 489 -12.61 -43.83 7.97
CA THR A 489 -11.35 -43.23 8.41
C THR A 489 -11.57 -41.76 8.77
N ARG A 490 -11.49 -41.44 10.07
CA ARG A 490 -11.61 -40.09 10.62
C ARG A 490 -10.36 -39.26 10.34
N PHE A 491 -10.47 -38.12 9.66
CA PHE A 491 -9.42 -37.09 9.60
C PHE A 491 -9.84 -35.91 10.47
N GLY A 492 -9.51 -36.01 11.76
CA GLY A 492 -9.81 -34.95 12.74
C GLY A 492 -8.84 -33.78 12.58
N ILE A 493 -9.38 -32.57 12.64
CA ILE A 493 -8.59 -31.33 12.68
C ILE A 493 -9.02 -30.49 13.89
N PRO A 494 -8.19 -29.54 14.35
CA PRO A 494 -8.63 -28.54 15.29
C PRO A 494 -9.91 -27.85 14.80
N PRO A 495 -10.82 -27.42 15.68
CA PRO A 495 -12.06 -26.79 15.29
C PRO A 495 -11.84 -25.59 14.36
N ILE A 496 -12.48 -25.60 13.20
CA ILE A 496 -12.50 -24.47 12.27
C ILE A 496 -13.93 -23.97 12.11
N TYR A 497 -14.11 -22.66 12.15
CA TYR A 497 -15.39 -22.04 11.88
C TYR A 497 -15.61 -22.00 10.35
N ARG A 498 -16.72 -22.56 9.88
CA ARG A 498 -17.15 -22.42 8.50
C ARG A 498 -18.34 -21.49 8.45
N GLU A 499 -18.24 -20.48 7.60
CA GLU A 499 -19.27 -19.45 7.47
C GLU A 499 -20.50 -19.93 6.73
N ARG A 500 -21.66 -19.40 7.12
CA ARG A 500 -22.92 -19.65 6.44
C ARG A 500 -22.89 -19.11 5.00
N GLY A 501 -23.37 -19.92 4.06
CA GLY A 501 -23.53 -19.54 2.65
C GLY A 501 -22.22 -19.58 1.84
N LYS A 502 -21.07 -19.82 2.48
CA LYS A 502 -19.80 -20.02 1.78
C LYS A 502 -19.62 -21.48 1.36
N ARG A 503 -18.85 -21.69 0.30
CA ARG A 503 -18.41 -23.02 -0.13
C ARG A 503 -16.98 -23.26 0.32
N TYR A 504 -16.76 -24.44 0.88
CA TYR A 504 -15.45 -24.93 1.25
C TYR A 504 -15.16 -26.22 0.48
N ALA A 505 -13.89 -26.57 0.34
CA ALA A 505 -13.47 -27.83 -0.23
C ALA A 505 -12.67 -28.63 0.79
N THR A 506 -12.85 -29.95 0.76
CA THR A 506 -11.94 -30.88 1.42
C THR A 506 -11.18 -31.64 0.35
N VAL A 507 -9.85 -31.51 0.34
CA VAL A 507 -8.94 -32.15 -0.62
C VAL A 507 -8.13 -33.25 0.06
N LEU A 508 -7.95 -34.36 -0.62
CA LEU A 508 -7.07 -35.47 -0.27
C LEU A 508 -5.86 -35.46 -1.20
N ILE A 509 -4.67 -35.48 -0.61
CA ILE A 509 -3.38 -35.43 -1.31
C ILE A 509 -2.58 -36.67 -0.90
N SER A 510 -2.17 -37.49 -1.87
CA SER A 510 -1.32 -38.66 -1.60
C SER A 510 -0.48 -39.07 -2.81
N GLN A 511 0.66 -39.71 -2.55
CA GLN A 511 1.44 -40.45 -3.56
C GLN A 511 1.10 -41.95 -3.57
N GLY A 512 0.43 -42.44 -2.53
CA GLY A 512 0.08 -43.85 -2.39
C GLY A 512 -1.05 -44.25 -3.33
N SER A 513 -1.02 -45.50 -3.79
CA SER A 513 -2.06 -46.10 -4.65
C SER A 513 -3.32 -46.50 -3.84
N HIS A 514 -3.83 -45.59 -3.01
CA HIS A 514 -5.05 -45.81 -2.23
C HIS A 514 -6.28 -45.60 -3.10
N HIS A 515 -7.35 -46.33 -2.82
CA HIS A 515 -8.63 -46.15 -3.49
C HIS A 515 -9.67 -45.59 -2.53
N VAL A 516 -10.35 -44.52 -2.96
CA VAL A 516 -11.43 -43.88 -2.20
C VAL A 516 -12.78 -44.21 -2.83
N ALA A 517 -13.77 -44.47 -1.98
CA ALA A 517 -15.12 -44.81 -2.39
C ALA A 517 -15.86 -43.60 -2.99
N LEU A 518 -16.69 -43.86 -3.98
CA LEU A 518 -17.54 -42.91 -4.68
C LEU A 518 -19.02 -43.27 -4.55
N ALA A 519 -19.86 -42.23 -4.63
CA ALA A 519 -21.30 -42.33 -4.85
C ALA A 519 -21.64 -41.82 -6.27
N ASP A 520 -22.60 -42.49 -6.93
CA ASP A 520 -23.10 -42.11 -8.26
C ASP A 520 -24.39 -41.28 -8.15
N ASN A 521 -24.81 -40.68 -9.28
CA ASN A 521 -26.03 -39.88 -9.45
C ASN A 521 -26.03 -38.53 -8.71
N ASN A 522 -24.85 -37.92 -8.51
CA ASN A 522 -24.74 -36.64 -7.80
C ASN A 522 -25.50 -36.69 -6.46
N ALA A 523 -25.16 -37.69 -5.65
CA ALA A 523 -25.77 -37.94 -4.35
C ALA A 523 -25.70 -36.70 -3.44
N TYR A 524 -24.78 -35.76 -3.73
CA TYR A 524 -24.66 -34.47 -3.09
C TYR A 524 -24.83 -33.27 -4.06
N LEU A 525 -26.09 -32.89 -4.29
CA LEU A 525 -26.48 -31.78 -5.18
C LEU A 525 -25.86 -30.40 -4.89
N ASN A 526 -25.28 -30.19 -3.71
CA ASN A 526 -24.74 -28.90 -3.26
C ASN A 526 -23.21 -28.84 -3.31
N GLY A 527 -22.58 -29.71 -4.11
CA GLY A 527 -21.15 -29.80 -4.30
C GLY A 527 -20.79 -30.48 -5.62
N SER A 528 -19.49 -30.64 -5.85
CA SER A 528 -18.96 -31.39 -6.99
C SER A 528 -17.61 -31.99 -6.62
N LEU A 529 -17.32 -33.14 -7.21
CA LEU A 529 -16.03 -33.80 -7.15
C LEU A 529 -15.05 -33.10 -8.09
N PHE A 530 -13.80 -32.96 -7.66
CA PHE A 530 -12.71 -32.42 -8.45
C PHE A 530 -11.50 -33.33 -8.36
N TYR A 531 -10.75 -33.43 -9.45
CA TYR A 531 -9.43 -34.05 -9.48
C TYR A 531 -8.46 -33.16 -10.24
N SER A 532 -7.20 -33.17 -9.85
CA SER A 532 -6.16 -32.38 -10.53
C SER A 532 -5.71 -33.08 -11.82
N SER A 533 -5.72 -32.35 -12.93
CA SER A 533 -5.10 -32.76 -14.20
C SER A 533 -4.06 -31.72 -14.59
N ASP A 534 -2.81 -32.14 -14.80
CA ASP A 534 -1.72 -31.32 -15.34
C ASP A 534 -1.43 -30.00 -14.58
N GLY A 535 -0.73 -30.08 -13.46
CA GLY A 535 -0.01 -28.94 -12.87
C GLY A 535 -0.81 -27.95 -12.02
N GLY A 536 -2.14 -27.97 -12.05
CA GLY A 536 -2.95 -27.02 -11.27
C GLY A 536 -4.42 -26.87 -11.70
N TRP A 537 -4.84 -27.52 -12.79
CA TRP A 537 -6.22 -27.45 -13.26
C TRP A 537 -7.10 -28.49 -12.54
N PHE A 538 -8.06 -28.00 -11.77
CA PHE A 538 -9.13 -28.85 -11.21
C PHE A 538 -10.19 -29.09 -12.28
N THR A 539 -10.36 -30.36 -12.67
CA THR A 539 -11.47 -30.78 -13.53
C THR A 539 -12.61 -31.28 -12.64
N GLY A 540 -13.80 -30.70 -12.80
CA GLY A 540 -15.00 -31.05 -12.03
C GLY A 540 -15.79 -32.19 -12.67
N ASP A 541 -16.17 -33.18 -11.86
CA ASP A 541 -17.16 -34.21 -12.20
C ASP A 541 -18.48 -33.89 -11.48
N LEU A 542 -19.55 -33.74 -12.27
CA LEU A 542 -20.90 -33.41 -11.79
C LEU A 542 -21.77 -34.66 -11.58
N THR A 543 -21.26 -35.84 -11.91
CA THR A 543 -22.03 -37.10 -11.89
C THR A 543 -21.73 -37.96 -10.66
N ARG A 544 -20.57 -37.75 -10.04
CA ARG A 544 -20.03 -38.54 -8.93
C ARG A 544 -19.60 -37.66 -7.78
N ASP A 545 -19.67 -38.21 -6.57
CA ASP A 545 -19.23 -37.56 -5.33
C ASP A 545 -18.33 -38.50 -4.52
N LEU A 546 -17.42 -37.93 -3.70
CA LEU A 546 -16.72 -38.71 -2.69
C LEU A 546 -17.71 -39.25 -1.65
N LEU A 547 -17.48 -40.48 -1.17
CA LEU A 547 -18.19 -41.00 -0.01
C LEU A 547 -17.57 -40.40 1.26
N PHE A 548 -18.19 -39.35 1.83
CA PHE A 548 -17.67 -38.63 3.00
C PHE A 548 -18.74 -38.25 4.02
N ARG A 549 -18.29 -38.00 5.26
CA ARG A 549 -19.10 -37.39 6.32
C ARG A 549 -18.39 -36.18 6.90
N ALA A 550 -18.98 -35.00 6.81
CA ALA A 550 -18.46 -33.80 7.45
C ALA A 550 -18.96 -33.73 8.89
N ILE A 551 -18.02 -33.69 9.84
CA ILE A 551 -18.30 -33.69 11.27
C ILE A 551 -18.20 -32.27 11.82
N TYR A 552 -19.23 -31.85 12.55
CA TYR A 552 -19.32 -30.55 13.18
C TYR A 552 -19.53 -30.70 14.69
N ALA A 553 -19.23 -29.64 15.43
CA ALA A 553 -19.56 -29.52 16.84
C ALA A 553 -21.06 -29.23 17.02
N ARG A 554 -21.67 -29.88 18.00
CA ARG A 554 -22.99 -29.55 18.54
C ARG A 554 -22.84 -29.21 20.01
N PHE A 555 -23.18 -27.99 20.40
CA PHE A 555 -22.98 -27.48 21.75
C PHE A 555 -24.10 -27.90 22.68
N THR A 556 -23.73 -28.28 23.90
CA THR A 556 -24.70 -28.77 24.91
C THR A 556 -25.61 -27.65 25.41
N ASN A 557 -25.05 -26.44 25.60
CA ASN A 557 -25.75 -25.30 26.15
C ASN A 557 -25.56 -24.07 25.25
N PRO A 558 -26.62 -23.29 24.98
CA PRO A 558 -26.53 -22.04 24.21
C PRO A 558 -25.78 -20.94 24.97
N ARG A 559 -25.77 -20.99 26.31
CA ARG A 559 -25.00 -20.09 27.17
C ARG A 559 -24.03 -20.88 28.03
N ALA A 560 -22.74 -20.56 27.97
CA ALA A 560 -21.70 -21.15 28.79
C ALA A 560 -20.92 -20.06 29.53
N VAL A 561 -20.69 -20.26 30.82
CA VAL A 561 -19.91 -19.34 31.66
C VAL A 561 -18.63 -20.05 32.04
N ILE A 562 -17.49 -19.46 31.69
CA ILE A 562 -16.17 -20.06 31.90
C ILE A 562 -15.32 -19.10 32.73
N GLU A 563 -14.87 -19.56 33.89
CA GLU A 563 -14.04 -18.78 34.80
C GLU A 563 -12.55 -18.85 34.43
N LEU A 564 -11.89 -17.70 34.45
CA LEU A 564 -10.47 -17.58 34.16
C LEU A 564 -9.68 -17.26 35.43
N THR A 565 -8.37 -17.48 35.36
CA THR A 565 -7.44 -17.13 36.44
C THR A 565 -7.59 -15.64 36.79
N PRO A 566 -7.80 -15.29 38.08
CA PRO A 566 -7.93 -13.90 38.50
C PRO A 566 -6.63 -13.13 38.26
N VAL A 567 -6.72 -11.81 38.21
CA VAL A 567 -5.56 -10.93 38.11
C VAL A 567 -5.42 -10.12 39.40
N SER A 568 -4.17 -9.88 39.81
CA SER A 568 -3.88 -9.06 40.98
C SER A 568 -2.76 -8.07 40.67
N LEU A 569 -2.84 -6.88 41.25
CA LEU A 569 -1.84 -5.82 41.12
C LEU A 569 -1.64 -5.14 42.47
N ALA A 570 -0.40 -5.12 42.95
CA ALA A 570 -0.05 -4.39 44.16
C ALA A 570 -0.31 -2.88 43.97
N GLY A 571 -0.99 -2.26 44.94
CA GLY A 571 -1.42 -0.85 44.85
C GLY A 571 -2.78 -0.64 44.16
N GLY A 572 -3.44 -1.71 43.72
CA GLY A 572 -4.80 -1.69 43.16
C GLY A 572 -4.84 -1.46 41.64
N ILE A 573 -5.92 -1.93 41.01
CA ILE A 573 -6.10 -1.93 39.56
C ILE A 573 -7.01 -0.75 39.15
N THR A 574 -6.58 0.07 38.18
CA THR A 574 -7.42 1.13 37.59
C THR A 574 -7.94 0.78 36.21
N ASP A 575 -7.18 -0.02 35.45
CA ASP A 575 -7.50 -0.39 34.08
C ASP A 575 -7.14 -1.85 33.77
N LEU A 576 -7.91 -2.46 32.87
CA LEU A 576 -7.75 -3.80 32.34
C LEU A 576 -7.68 -3.74 30.81
N ASP A 577 -6.75 -4.50 30.23
CA ASP A 577 -6.54 -4.61 28.79
C ASP A 577 -6.44 -6.08 28.41
N PHE A 578 -7.45 -6.54 27.68
CA PHE A 578 -7.55 -7.87 27.12
C PHE A 578 -7.14 -7.81 25.65
N LEU A 579 -6.19 -8.65 25.25
CA LEU A 579 -5.80 -8.86 23.87
C LEU A 579 -5.79 -10.35 23.59
N TYR A 580 -6.69 -10.83 22.74
CA TYR A 580 -6.87 -12.25 22.47
C TYR A 580 -7.33 -12.49 21.04
N GLU A 581 -7.13 -13.71 20.55
CA GLU A 581 -7.72 -14.15 19.28
C GLU A 581 -9.11 -14.74 19.56
N SER A 582 -10.09 -14.38 18.74
CA SER A 582 -11.46 -14.88 18.91
C SER A 582 -12.23 -14.85 17.61
N ILE A 583 -13.16 -15.80 17.46
CA ILE A 583 -14.17 -15.79 16.40
C ILE A 583 -15.54 -15.69 17.07
N ALA A 584 -16.29 -14.63 16.77
CA ALA A 584 -17.66 -14.45 17.21
C ALA A 584 -18.58 -14.45 15.98
N PRO A 585 -19.14 -15.62 15.61
CA PRO A 585 -20.12 -15.73 14.53
C PRO A 585 -21.32 -14.79 14.69
N GLU A 586 -21.96 -14.44 13.58
CA GLU A 586 -23.16 -13.60 13.58
C GLU A 586 -24.25 -14.20 14.50
N GLY A 587 -24.83 -13.34 15.36
CA GLY A 587 -25.81 -13.76 16.35
C GLY A 587 -25.23 -14.42 17.61
N THR A 588 -23.91 -14.47 17.77
CA THR A 588 -23.22 -14.92 18.99
C THR A 588 -22.39 -13.80 19.62
N SER A 589 -22.05 -13.90 20.90
CA SER A 589 -21.17 -12.93 21.58
C SER A 589 -20.32 -13.56 22.68
N ILE A 590 -19.15 -12.97 22.91
CA ILE A 590 -18.34 -13.21 24.11
C ILE A 590 -18.48 -11.97 24.99
N ASP A 591 -19.03 -12.16 26.17
CA ASP A 591 -19.24 -11.09 27.13
C ASP A 591 -18.33 -11.28 28.33
N TRP A 592 -17.52 -10.26 28.63
CA TRP A 592 -16.62 -10.28 29.76
C TRP A 592 -17.32 -9.80 31.02
N GLU A 593 -17.20 -10.58 32.09
CA GLU A 593 -17.70 -10.21 33.41
C GLU A 593 -16.55 -10.24 34.41
N ILE A 594 -16.54 -9.25 35.30
CA ILE A 594 -15.55 -9.14 36.37
C ILE A 594 -16.23 -9.11 37.73
N GLN A 595 -15.50 -9.56 38.74
CA GLN A 595 -15.84 -9.39 40.15
C GLN A 595 -14.62 -8.79 40.86
N PRO A 596 -14.60 -7.46 41.03
CA PRO A 596 -13.64 -6.77 41.90
C PRO A 596 -13.66 -7.30 43.33
N GLU A 597 -12.51 -7.33 43.99
CA GLU A 597 -12.42 -7.53 45.43
C GLU A 597 -13.35 -6.57 46.18
N GLY A 598 -14.11 -7.09 47.14
CA GLY A 598 -15.12 -6.34 47.89
C GLY A 598 -16.49 -6.24 47.22
N GLN A 599 -16.67 -6.74 45.98
CA GLN A 599 -17.98 -6.84 45.33
C GLN A 599 -18.54 -8.27 45.37
N ALA A 600 -19.83 -8.40 45.70
CA ALA A 600 -20.51 -9.69 45.78
C ALA A 600 -21.12 -10.16 44.43
N VAL A 601 -21.21 -9.28 43.44
CA VAL A 601 -21.92 -9.52 42.17
C VAL A 601 -20.96 -9.47 41.00
N TRP A 602 -21.08 -10.43 40.09
CA TRP A 602 -20.41 -10.41 38.80
C TRP A 602 -21.06 -9.36 37.90
N SER A 603 -20.25 -8.43 37.41
CA SER A 603 -20.72 -7.31 36.61
C SER A 603 -20.09 -7.39 35.22
N ARG A 604 -20.91 -7.22 34.19
CA ARG A 604 -20.46 -7.16 32.81
C ARG A 604 -19.62 -5.91 32.56
N LEU A 605 -18.55 -6.05 31.78
CA LEU A 605 -17.82 -4.92 31.24
C LEU A 605 -18.71 -4.19 30.22
N VAL A 606 -19.14 -2.99 30.60
CA VAL A 606 -19.92 -2.08 29.76
C VAL A 606 -19.39 -0.67 29.94
N GLY A 607 -19.39 0.13 28.87
CA GLY A 607 -19.14 1.56 28.94
C GLY A 607 -20.42 2.34 29.22
N GLY A 608 -20.31 3.53 29.81
CA GLY A 608 -21.46 4.39 30.09
C GLY A 608 -21.15 5.57 31.00
N GLU A 609 -22.17 6.37 31.30
CA GLU A 609 -22.08 7.45 32.29
C GLU A 609 -22.13 6.84 33.71
N GLY A 610 -21.01 6.89 34.44
CA GLY A 610 -20.90 6.32 35.79
C GLY A 610 -19.46 6.13 36.25
N GLN A 611 -19.28 5.67 37.49
CA GLN A 611 -17.96 5.27 38.00
C GLN A 611 -17.60 3.87 37.49
N SER A 612 -16.34 3.68 37.07
CA SER A 612 -15.84 2.36 36.70
C SER A 612 -16.01 1.37 37.87
N LEU A 613 -16.32 0.12 37.56
CA LEU A 613 -16.24 -1.02 38.50
C LEU A 613 -14.88 -1.11 39.22
N LEU A 614 -13.83 -0.52 38.65
CA LEU A 614 -12.46 -0.49 39.21
C LEU A 614 -12.15 0.78 40.01
N TYR A 615 -13.12 1.68 40.21
CA TYR A 615 -12.92 2.99 40.86
C TYR A 615 -12.29 2.89 42.26
N ASN A 616 -12.65 1.84 43.02
CA ASN A 616 -12.12 1.59 44.36
C ASN A 616 -10.72 0.99 44.39
N LYS A 617 -10.09 0.77 43.23
CA LYS A 617 -8.74 0.19 43.09
C LYS A 617 -8.60 -1.17 43.79
N PRO A 618 -9.44 -2.15 43.40
CA PRO A 618 -9.33 -3.51 43.95
C PRO A 618 -7.92 -4.07 43.71
N ALA A 619 -7.34 -4.75 44.69
CA ALA A 619 -6.02 -5.39 44.53
C ALA A 619 -6.13 -6.67 43.71
N LEU A 620 -7.30 -7.32 43.72
CA LEU A 620 -7.61 -8.52 42.96
C LEU A 620 -8.95 -8.38 42.21
N VAL A 621 -8.99 -8.85 40.97
CA VAL A 621 -10.20 -8.90 40.15
C VAL A 621 -10.35 -10.32 39.59
N LYS A 622 -11.48 -10.97 39.90
CA LYS A 622 -11.85 -12.23 39.26
C LYS A 622 -12.49 -11.95 37.90
N ILE A 623 -12.26 -12.85 36.95
CA ILE A 623 -12.64 -12.64 35.55
C ILE A 623 -13.29 -13.91 35.03
N ARG A 624 -14.36 -13.76 34.24
CA ARG A 624 -14.98 -14.85 33.51
C ARG A 624 -15.45 -14.39 32.14
N ALA A 625 -15.47 -15.33 31.19
CA ALA A 625 -16.02 -15.13 29.85
C ALA A 625 -17.38 -15.83 29.76
N VAL A 626 -18.39 -15.11 29.30
CA VAL A 626 -19.74 -15.61 29.04
C VAL A 626 -19.91 -15.78 27.53
N PHE A 627 -19.99 -17.02 27.10
CA PHE A 627 -20.24 -17.39 25.71
C PHE A 627 -21.75 -17.47 25.50
N ASN A 628 -22.27 -16.63 24.62
CA ASN A 628 -23.66 -16.62 24.19
C ASN A 628 -23.73 -17.02 22.72
N GLY A 629 -24.43 -18.11 22.44
CA GLY A 629 -24.64 -18.61 21.09
C GLY A 629 -25.86 -19.53 21.03
N THR A 630 -25.77 -20.55 20.18
CA THR A 630 -26.83 -21.53 19.93
C THR A 630 -26.27 -22.95 20.11
N SER A 631 -27.11 -23.97 19.92
CA SER A 631 -26.65 -25.36 19.90
C SER A 631 -25.74 -25.67 18.69
N ASP A 632 -25.86 -24.90 17.61
CA ASP A 632 -25.18 -25.22 16.34
C ASP A 632 -23.93 -24.35 16.13
N VAL A 633 -23.89 -23.18 16.77
CA VAL A 633 -22.82 -22.18 16.64
C VAL A 633 -22.58 -21.51 17.98
N GLN A 634 -21.32 -21.48 18.42
CA GLN A 634 -20.84 -20.74 19.59
C GLN A 634 -19.67 -19.84 19.20
N PRO A 635 -19.33 -18.82 20.00
CA PRO A 635 -18.09 -18.11 19.84
C PRO A 635 -16.89 -18.94 20.33
N MET A 636 -15.70 -18.58 19.85
CA MET A 636 -14.42 -19.19 20.25
C MET A 636 -13.45 -18.14 20.75
N LEU A 637 -12.70 -18.51 21.78
CA LEU A 637 -11.61 -17.71 22.35
C LEU A 637 -10.32 -18.53 22.26
N LYS A 638 -9.20 -17.93 21.87
CA LYS A 638 -7.90 -18.61 21.94
C LYS A 638 -7.15 -18.16 23.19
N LEU A 639 -6.73 -19.13 24.01
CA LEU A 639 -5.98 -18.89 25.24
C LEU A 639 -4.49 -18.73 24.95
N THR A 640 -3.96 -19.50 24.02
CA THR A 640 -2.56 -19.37 23.56
C THR A 640 -2.37 -18.03 22.87
N ASN A 641 -1.23 -17.38 23.13
CA ASN A 641 -0.95 -16.03 22.65
C ASN A 641 -2.07 -15.04 23.00
N SER A 642 -2.70 -15.16 24.17
CA SER A 642 -3.56 -14.13 24.76
C SER A 642 -2.76 -13.26 25.74
N ARG A 643 -3.27 -12.08 26.09
CA ARG A 643 -2.70 -11.19 27.10
C ARG A 643 -3.83 -10.54 27.87
N LEU A 644 -3.74 -10.63 29.18
CA LEU A 644 -4.46 -9.80 30.12
C LEU A 644 -3.43 -8.92 30.84
N ARG A 645 -3.62 -7.62 30.72
CA ARG A 645 -2.78 -6.62 31.38
C ARG A 645 -3.65 -5.84 32.36
N ALA A 646 -3.27 -5.86 33.64
CA ALA A 646 -3.82 -5.00 34.67
C ALA A 646 -2.84 -3.87 34.94
N THR A 647 -3.32 -2.63 34.93
CA THR A 647 -2.46 -1.46 35.12
C THR A 647 -3.01 -0.51 36.18
N ARG A 648 -2.09 0.31 36.69
CA ARG A 648 -2.39 1.48 37.49
C ARG A 648 -1.75 2.69 36.83
N SER A 649 -2.52 3.72 36.52
CA SER A 649 -1.99 4.97 35.98
C SER A 649 -1.30 5.81 37.07
N LYS A 650 -0.23 6.52 36.71
CA LYS A 650 0.36 7.57 37.54
C LYS A 650 -0.58 8.78 37.60
N SER A 651 -0.45 9.58 38.65
CA SER A 651 -1.15 10.85 38.77
C SER A 651 -0.40 12.02 38.11
N GLY A 652 0.81 11.81 37.59
CA GLY A 652 1.60 12.85 36.92
C GLY A 652 2.27 12.32 35.66
N PHE A 653 2.63 13.24 34.77
CA PHE A 653 3.27 12.91 33.51
C PHE A 653 4.15 14.04 33.00
N THR A 654 5.17 13.68 32.23
CA THR A 654 5.97 14.63 31.47
C THR A 654 6.14 14.10 30.05
N GLY A 655 5.71 14.88 29.05
CA GLY A 655 5.93 14.56 27.64
C GLY A 655 6.89 15.55 27.01
N VAL A 656 7.89 15.06 26.28
CA VAL A 656 8.85 15.89 25.54
C VAL A 656 8.73 15.56 24.05
N SER A 657 8.54 16.58 23.22
CA SER A 657 8.51 16.41 21.77
C SER A 657 9.88 16.05 21.21
N GLU A 658 9.88 15.58 19.96
CA GLU A 658 11.10 15.62 19.14
C GLU A 658 11.61 17.06 18.97
N GLU A 659 12.86 17.19 18.53
CA GLU A 659 13.50 18.49 18.31
C GLU A 659 12.93 19.17 17.07
N ILE A 660 12.32 20.34 17.27
CA ILE A 660 11.77 21.16 16.20
C ILE A 660 12.88 22.08 15.71
N THR A 661 13.19 22.02 14.41
CA THR A 661 14.13 22.94 13.75
C THR A 661 13.35 24.00 12.97
N LEU A 662 13.62 25.26 13.26
CA LEU A 662 12.96 26.39 12.62
C LEU A 662 13.67 26.79 11.32
N PRO A 663 12.93 27.23 10.28
CA PRO A 663 13.52 27.69 9.02
C PRO A 663 14.28 29.02 9.17
N ALA A 664 13.97 29.80 10.22
CA ALA A 664 14.66 31.02 10.59
C ALA A 664 14.68 31.17 12.12
N ALA A 665 15.68 31.86 12.65
CA ALA A 665 15.80 32.07 14.09
C ALA A 665 14.64 32.94 14.61
N ALA A 666 13.93 32.47 15.64
CA ALA A 666 12.77 33.15 16.21
C ALA A 666 13.05 33.59 17.65
N ASN A 667 12.45 34.71 18.06
CA ASN A 667 12.55 35.20 19.44
C ASN A 667 11.25 34.99 20.22
N THR A 668 10.16 34.66 19.53
CA THR A 668 8.88 34.38 20.15
C THR A 668 8.32 33.07 19.64
N VAL A 669 7.92 32.22 20.58
CA VAL A 669 7.25 30.95 20.29
C VAL A 669 5.94 30.93 21.05
N THR A 670 4.86 30.55 20.38
CA THR A 670 3.57 30.32 21.01
C THR A 670 3.17 28.87 20.82
N VAL A 671 2.75 28.24 21.93
CA VAL A 671 2.30 26.86 21.96
C VAL A 671 0.88 26.83 22.52
N THR A 672 -0.05 26.26 21.78
CA THR A 672 -1.44 26.07 22.20
C THR A 672 -1.72 24.58 22.33
N SER A 673 -2.04 24.12 23.53
CA SER A 673 -2.37 22.72 23.78
C SER A 673 -3.83 22.56 24.20
N TYR A 674 -4.49 21.54 23.67
CA TYR A 674 -5.84 21.17 24.07
C TYR A 674 -5.78 20.14 25.21
N LEU A 675 -6.21 20.57 26.39
CA LEU A 675 -6.23 19.79 27.62
C LEU A 675 -7.64 19.20 27.82
N GLY A 676 -7.82 17.94 27.42
CA GLY A 676 -9.07 17.21 27.55
C GLY A 676 -9.36 16.80 29.00
N TYR A 677 -10.59 16.99 29.46
CA TYR A 677 -11.04 16.68 30.85
C TYR A 677 -10.23 17.40 31.94
N PHE A 678 -9.71 18.59 31.63
CA PHE A 678 -8.97 19.39 32.60
C PHE A 678 -9.90 20.11 33.57
N HIS A 679 -9.62 20.00 34.87
CA HIS A 679 -10.35 20.61 35.97
C HIS A 679 -9.35 21.34 36.87
N ALA A 680 -9.35 22.68 36.83
CA ALA A 680 -8.33 23.49 37.49
C ALA A 680 -8.11 23.23 39.00
N PRO A 681 -9.13 22.85 39.80
CA PRO A 681 -8.92 22.51 41.21
C PRO A 681 -8.12 21.21 41.42
N ASP A 682 -8.28 20.25 40.51
CA ASP A 682 -7.76 18.88 40.66
C ASP A 682 -6.54 18.62 39.78
N HIS A 683 -6.32 19.46 38.75
CA HIS A 683 -5.31 19.27 37.73
C HIS A 683 -4.39 20.49 37.59
N THR A 684 -3.09 20.22 37.38
CA THR A 684 -2.11 21.23 36.95
C THR A 684 -1.49 20.81 35.63
N ALA A 685 -1.21 21.79 34.76
CA ALA A 685 -0.54 21.55 33.49
C ALA A 685 0.36 22.73 33.14
N ALA A 686 1.64 22.48 32.89
CA ALA A 686 2.60 23.48 32.48
C ALA A 686 3.16 23.12 31.10
N ILE A 687 3.27 24.14 30.24
CA ILE A 687 3.99 24.05 28.96
C ILE A 687 5.32 24.77 29.16
N LYS A 688 6.41 24.09 28.79
CA LYS A 688 7.78 24.60 28.83
C LYS A 688 8.43 24.39 27.47
N LEU A 689 9.44 25.21 27.16
CA LEU A 689 10.34 24.94 26.03
C LEU A 689 11.66 24.41 26.57
N VAL A 690 12.19 23.35 25.97
CA VAL A 690 13.57 22.91 26.22
C VAL A 690 14.44 23.48 25.12
N THR A 691 15.43 24.26 25.49
CA THR A 691 16.42 24.86 24.58
C THR A 691 17.82 24.42 25.00
N GLY A 692 18.86 24.76 24.22
CA GLY A 692 20.25 24.49 24.61
C GLY A 692 20.67 25.10 25.97
N ALA A 693 19.88 26.05 26.50
CA ALA A 693 20.08 26.68 27.81
C ALA A 693 19.26 26.02 28.95
N GLY A 694 18.45 25.00 28.66
CA GLY A 694 17.57 24.31 29.61
C GLY A 694 16.06 24.63 29.44
N ASP A 695 15.28 24.34 30.48
CA ASP A 695 13.82 24.55 30.54
C ASP A 695 13.48 26.06 30.65
N VAL A 696 12.77 26.59 29.66
CA VAL A 696 12.20 27.95 29.65
C VAL A 696 10.71 27.88 30.02
N THR A 697 10.29 28.74 30.96
CA THR A 697 8.89 28.86 31.38
C THR A 697 8.18 29.93 30.53
N ALA A 698 6.88 29.73 30.27
CA ALA A 698 6.08 30.67 29.50
C ALA A 698 6.04 32.06 30.16
N SER A 699 6.15 33.11 29.34
CA SER A 699 6.03 34.51 29.77
C SER A 699 4.57 34.88 30.03
N VAL A 700 3.65 34.32 29.23
CA VAL A 700 2.21 34.53 29.33
C VAL A 700 1.50 33.18 29.15
N VAL A 701 0.48 32.91 29.96
CA VAL A 701 -0.40 31.75 29.82
C VAL A 701 -1.85 32.22 29.80
N GLU A 702 -2.60 31.81 28.78
CA GLU A 702 -4.01 32.13 28.62
C GLU A 702 -4.83 30.84 28.45
N ASP A 703 -5.92 30.72 29.19
CA ASP A 703 -6.84 29.58 29.09
C ASP A 703 -8.14 30.01 28.42
N ARG A 704 -8.62 29.21 27.47
CA ARG A 704 -9.95 29.34 26.87
C ARG A 704 -10.74 28.06 27.11
N VAL A 705 -12.02 28.21 27.43
CA VAL A 705 -12.94 27.07 27.59
C VAL A 705 -13.09 26.37 26.23
N ALA A 706 -13.05 25.04 26.26
CA ALA A 706 -13.30 24.19 25.11
C ALA A 706 -14.48 23.25 25.40
N GLU A 707 -14.92 22.50 24.38
CA GLU A 707 -16.06 21.59 24.50
C GLU A 707 -15.86 20.53 25.60
N ILE A 708 -14.64 19.99 25.74
CA ILE A 708 -14.26 19.03 26.78
C ILE A 708 -12.93 19.48 27.41
N GLY A 709 -12.99 20.34 28.42
CA GLY A 709 -11.80 20.86 29.13
C GLY A 709 -11.41 22.28 28.70
N ILE A 710 -10.11 22.53 28.48
CA ILE A 710 -9.59 23.86 28.15
C ILE A 710 -8.54 23.83 27.04
N ARG A 711 -8.40 24.92 26.30
CA ARG A 711 -7.23 25.20 25.46
C ARG A 711 -6.31 26.17 26.19
N ARG A 712 -5.07 25.75 26.42
CA ARG A 712 -4.04 26.55 27.08
C ARG A 712 -3.04 27.07 26.05
N LYS A 713 -2.96 28.39 25.90
CA LYS A 713 -1.98 29.10 25.09
C LYS A 713 -0.84 29.55 25.99
N ALA A 714 0.39 29.18 25.66
CA ALA A 714 1.61 29.59 26.33
C ALA A 714 2.50 30.35 25.34
N THR A 715 2.83 31.60 25.67
CA THR A 715 3.71 32.45 24.85
C THR A 715 5.06 32.63 25.55
N PHE A 716 6.13 32.39 24.81
CA PHE A 716 7.51 32.43 25.28
C PHE A 716 8.25 33.59 24.58
N ASN A 717 8.61 34.62 25.35
CA ASN A 717 9.48 35.70 24.86
C ASN A 717 10.93 35.37 25.24
N LEU A 718 11.76 35.04 24.25
CA LEU A 718 13.12 34.56 24.45
C LEU A 718 14.11 35.73 24.45
N GLY A 719 15.07 35.70 25.38
CA GLY A 719 16.11 36.74 25.49
C GLY A 719 17.14 36.74 24.34
N ALA A 720 17.20 35.64 23.59
CA ALA A 720 18.02 35.49 22.39
C ALA A 720 17.27 34.65 21.34
N PRO A 721 17.46 34.91 20.04
CA PRO A 721 16.80 34.15 18.99
C PRO A 721 17.32 32.70 18.97
N ILE A 722 16.42 31.74 18.82
CA ILE A 722 16.73 30.31 18.77
C ILE A 722 16.34 29.72 17.41
N THR A 723 17.04 28.68 16.99
CA THR A 723 16.74 27.91 15.77
C THR A 723 16.16 26.53 16.06
N GLN A 724 16.27 26.06 17.30
CA GLN A 724 15.84 24.72 17.71
C GLN A 724 15.23 24.76 19.12
N PHE A 725 14.16 24.01 19.33
CA PHE A 725 13.55 23.79 20.64
C PHE A 725 12.78 22.48 20.71
N ARG A 726 12.44 22.05 21.92
CA ARG A 726 11.46 20.99 22.18
C ARG A 726 10.33 21.53 23.03
N ILE A 727 9.13 20.99 22.85
CA ILE A 727 7.97 21.30 23.68
C ILE A 727 7.91 20.27 24.80
N LYS A 728 7.85 20.75 26.04
CA LYS A 728 7.73 19.92 27.24
C LYS A 728 6.42 20.21 27.95
N HIS A 729 5.57 19.20 28.00
CA HIS A 729 4.34 19.20 28.79
C HIS A 729 4.58 18.55 30.14
N VAL A 730 4.19 19.21 31.22
CA VAL A 730 4.24 18.66 32.58
C VAL A 730 2.84 18.73 33.16
N GLY A 731 2.25 17.58 33.48
CA GLY A 731 0.91 17.50 34.02
C GLY A 731 0.87 16.74 35.35
N THR A 732 0.05 17.19 36.29
CA THR A 732 -0.25 16.45 37.52
C THR A 732 -1.73 16.52 37.85
N ALA A 733 -2.25 15.45 38.44
CA ALA A 733 -3.58 15.32 38.99
C ALA A 733 -3.49 15.00 40.48
N VAL A 734 -4.46 15.47 41.26
CA VAL A 734 -4.55 15.16 42.69
C VAL A 734 -4.79 13.67 42.93
N SER A 735 -5.48 12.98 42.00
CA SER A 735 -5.71 11.55 42.06
C SER A 735 -5.54 10.90 40.68
N ASP A 736 -5.03 9.68 40.66
CA ASP A 736 -5.05 8.72 39.52
C ASP A 736 -6.47 8.25 39.10
N ARG A 737 -7.54 8.83 39.66
CA ARG A 737 -8.96 8.52 39.38
C ARG A 737 -9.61 9.56 38.48
N ASP A 738 -9.10 10.78 38.54
CA ASP A 738 -9.52 11.89 37.70
C ASP A 738 -8.27 12.34 36.95
N LEU A 739 -8.15 11.89 35.72
CA LEU A 739 -6.97 12.12 34.89
C LEU A 739 -7.39 12.95 33.69
N PHE A 740 -6.55 13.92 33.34
CA PHE A 740 -6.67 14.66 32.10
C PHE A 740 -5.61 14.19 31.10
N GLN A 741 -5.79 14.58 29.85
CA GLN A 741 -4.89 14.23 28.76
C GLN A 741 -4.65 15.44 27.85
N ILE A 742 -3.57 15.39 27.08
CA ILE A 742 -3.32 16.39 26.03
C ILE A 742 -3.75 15.79 24.71
N ASN A 743 -4.83 16.33 24.13
CA ASN A 743 -5.42 15.83 22.89
C ASN A 743 -4.64 16.31 21.66
N GLU A 744 -4.17 17.56 21.69
CA GLU A 744 -3.42 18.13 20.59
C GLU A 744 -2.49 19.24 21.11
N THR A 745 -1.46 19.54 20.34
CA THR A 745 -0.64 20.73 20.50
C THR A 745 -0.37 21.36 19.14
N VAL A 746 -0.54 22.67 19.05
CA VAL A 746 -0.18 23.48 17.89
C VAL A 746 0.84 24.52 18.32
N TRP A 747 1.90 24.69 17.55
CA TRP A 747 2.93 25.67 17.82
C TRP A 747 3.15 26.57 16.62
N ASN A 748 3.56 27.81 16.88
CA ASN A 748 4.05 28.73 15.87
C ASN A 748 5.18 29.60 16.44
N SER A 749 6.06 30.08 15.57
CA SER A 749 7.20 30.94 15.93
C SER A 749 7.30 32.12 14.98
N TYR A 750 7.71 33.28 15.51
CA TYR A 750 7.89 34.53 14.78
C TYR A 750 9.07 35.35 15.28
#